data_AF-A0AAD6AYX2-F1
#
_entry.id   AF-A0AAD6AYX2-F1
#
_cell.length_a   1.000
_cell.length_b   1.000
_cell.length_c   1.000
_cell.angle_alpha   90.00
_cell.angle_beta   90.00
_cell.angle_gamma   90.00
#
_symmetry.space_group_name_H-M   'P 1'
#
loop_
_entity.id
_entity.type
_entity.pdbx_description
1 polymer ?
#
loop_
_entity_poly.entity_id
_entity_poly.type
_entity_poly.pdbx_seq_one_letter_code
_entity_poly.pdbx_strand_id
1 'polypeptide(L)'
;MMKIRRYLRGSGRVLAFVFIASIIWLMLDMAVLRLSMNDVNSQLLKERVIREREDFKQSRVTQVVRRGFKNPVQRVDFAVTHAVKGPLNPSLKLAEVYRQGGKKQDPILEDKKKINSLPHQVNYMANIDQQKDVASEHKEGGAVQNVTPKLGVPANKRAVNLDLNVKKVEKSRETVVSAKVTLPLVVPKITQAPPGVQEAKHGPLPTSKKGPIKAEGVVQKALDKIETKTDKVVKEKSETKTGVKVSELKNKEAHPVETTSKPVNKEVKGKEEKQVRTIAKADLKAAKPTIKLQAGEGSKVNSSAVRKPGVHKMLSLDMTNAPRDVNAMGQFGLAALASSNEDIEVKKRWNEGHFNVFLSDKIPVDRAIPDTRPDMCAQNLVHDDLPSTSVIFCFVDEVWSTLLRSVHSVLNRSPPHLLKEIILVDDFSTKDYLREQLDKYMAQFPKVRILRLKERQGLIRARIAGADIAQGEVLTFLDSHIECNVGWLEPLLERIYLDRKKVPCPVIEVVNDKDMSYMLVDNFQRGVFSWPLVFRWSPLPEEYIKKNNMSISDPIRCPIMAGGLFSIDKKYFYELGTYDPGLDVWGGENMEISFKIWMCGGEIEIIPCSRVGHIFRGQNPYKFPKDRQKTVERNLARVAEVWLDEYKDLFYGHGFHHLLDKKSTNIGDLTEQIELRKKLQCKSFKWYLDNVFPEMNAPLAKAEGLVFNQGLRKCLNMQQGSLSFDKCDLSKQSQHFNYTWTRHIRQQDLCLVPQGKGSSFTLQLCDNDKPEHRWFHKSSNSALIGRLWPDHLITEFASKHMCLEAGPLGDTLRLNPCETGNAFQKWQFTRYNA
;
A
#
# COMPACT_ATOMS: atom_id res chain seq x y z
N MET A 1 -13.16 -59.83 -38.45
CA MET A 1 -12.80 -58.39 -38.44
C MET A 1 -13.61 -57.59 -39.50
N MET A 2 -14.95 -57.53 -39.42
CA MET A 2 -15.77 -56.97 -40.53
C MET A 2 -16.88 -55.95 -40.17
N LYS A 3 -17.33 -55.86 -38.91
CA LYS A 3 -18.47 -54.97 -38.55
C LYS A 3 -18.10 -53.47 -38.47
N ILE A 4 -16.84 -53.12 -38.19
CA ILE A 4 -16.37 -51.73 -38.03
C ILE A 4 -16.38 -50.96 -39.37
N ARG A 5 -16.05 -51.62 -40.50
CA ARG A 5 -16.00 -50.97 -41.84
C ARG A 5 -17.34 -50.41 -42.33
N ARG A 6 -18.49 -50.76 -41.73
CA ARG A 6 -19.79 -50.15 -42.07
C ARG A 6 -20.08 -48.82 -41.37
N TYR A 7 -19.43 -48.51 -40.25
CA TYR A 7 -19.71 -47.28 -39.47
C TYR A 7 -18.99 -46.02 -39.97
N LEU A 8 -17.88 -46.19 -40.72
CA LEU A 8 -17.00 -45.10 -41.15
C LEU A 8 -17.31 -44.57 -42.57
N ARG A 9 -18.40 -45.00 -43.22
CA ARG A 9 -18.73 -44.60 -44.60
C ARG A 9 -19.45 -43.24 -44.65
N GLY A 10 -18.72 -42.17 -44.33
CA GLY A 10 -19.18 -40.79 -44.45
C GLY A 10 -18.14 -39.77 -43.98
N SER A 11 -17.61 -38.96 -44.91
CA SER A 11 -16.50 -38.01 -44.69
C SER A 11 -16.65 -37.15 -43.42
N GLY A 12 -17.81 -36.51 -43.23
CA GLY A 12 -18.07 -35.64 -42.07
C GLY A 12 -18.00 -36.34 -40.71
N ARG A 13 -18.23 -37.66 -40.63
CA ARG A 13 -18.11 -38.40 -39.36
C ARG A 13 -16.65 -38.67 -38.99
N VAL A 14 -15.78 -38.92 -39.98
CA VAL A 14 -14.34 -39.05 -39.76
C VAL A 14 -13.76 -37.71 -39.29
N LEU A 15 -14.15 -36.59 -39.93
CA LEU A 15 -13.78 -35.25 -39.46
C LEU A 15 -14.26 -34.97 -38.03
N ALA A 16 -15.47 -35.39 -37.65
CA ALA A 16 -15.96 -35.20 -36.29
C ALA A 16 -15.12 -35.97 -35.24
N PHE A 17 -14.74 -37.22 -35.53
CA PHE A 17 -13.86 -37.98 -34.64
C PHE A 17 -12.45 -37.39 -34.56
N VAL A 18 -11.88 -36.92 -35.68
CA VAL A 18 -10.59 -36.23 -35.68
C VAL A 18 -10.66 -34.93 -34.87
N PHE A 19 -11.70 -34.11 -35.05
CA PHE A 19 -11.89 -32.86 -34.32
C PHE A 19 -12.06 -33.08 -32.80
N ILE A 20 -12.84 -34.09 -32.41
CA ILE A 20 -12.98 -34.48 -30.98
C ILE A 20 -11.65 -34.98 -30.43
N ALA A 21 -10.90 -35.81 -31.18
CA ALA A 21 -9.58 -36.26 -30.77
C ALA A 21 -8.59 -35.11 -30.62
N SER A 22 -8.59 -34.12 -31.53
CA SER A 22 -7.76 -32.91 -31.42
C SER A 22 -8.12 -32.07 -30.20
N ILE A 23 -9.41 -31.92 -29.86
CA ILE A 23 -9.83 -31.22 -28.64
C ILE A 23 -9.40 -31.97 -27.38
N ILE A 24 -9.55 -33.29 -27.35
CA ILE A 24 -9.09 -34.12 -26.21
C ILE A 24 -7.56 -34.04 -26.07
N TRP A 25 -6.82 -34.07 -27.17
CA TRP A 25 -5.37 -33.95 -27.17
C TRP A 25 -4.91 -32.57 -26.69
N LEU A 26 -5.56 -31.48 -27.13
CA LEU A 26 -5.26 -30.11 -26.69
C LEU A 26 -5.64 -29.88 -25.21
N MET A 27 -6.72 -30.50 -24.72
CA MET A 27 -7.09 -30.53 -23.30
C MET A 27 -6.05 -31.28 -22.45
N LEU A 28 -5.51 -32.40 -22.95
CA LEU A 28 -4.41 -33.13 -22.31
C LEU A 28 -3.11 -32.33 -22.31
N ASP A 29 -2.79 -31.64 -23.41
CA ASP A 29 -1.59 -30.81 -23.54
C ASP A 29 -1.66 -29.59 -22.60
N MET A 30 -2.84 -28.96 -22.47
CA MET A 30 -3.10 -27.95 -21.43
C MET A 30 -2.98 -28.49 -20.00
N ALA A 31 -3.36 -29.75 -19.75
CA ALA A 31 -3.21 -30.39 -18.45
C ALA A 31 -1.73 -30.71 -18.15
N VAL A 32 -0.97 -31.19 -19.13
CA VAL A 32 0.48 -31.42 -19.04
C VAL A 32 1.23 -30.10 -18.84
N LEU A 33 0.86 -29.02 -19.54
CA LEU A 33 1.39 -27.68 -19.29
C LEU A 33 1.10 -27.18 -17.86
N ARG A 34 -0.12 -27.39 -17.34
CA ARG A 34 -0.43 -27.06 -15.93
C ARG A 34 0.37 -27.90 -14.92
N LEU A 35 0.55 -29.19 -15.19
CA LEU A 35 1.37 -30.06 -14.34
C LEU A 35 2.85 -29.64 -14.39
N SER A 36 3.39 -29.35 -15.57
CA SER A 36 4.74 -28.83 -15.77
C SER A 36 4.95 -27.48 -15.06
N MET A 37 4.02 -26.52 -15.19
CA MET A 37 4.10 -25.25 -14.46
C MET A 37 4.02 -25.44 -12.94
N ASN A 38 3.22 -26.39 -12.45
CA ASN A 38 3.19 -26.71 -11.03
C ASN A 38 4.49 -27.37 -10.55
N ASP A 39 5.12 -28.22 -11.36
CA ASP A 39 6.35 -28.90 -10.98
C ASP A 39 7.59 -27.98 -11.09
N VAL A 40 7.61 -27.05 -12.05
CA VAL A 40 8.59 -25.94 -12.10
C VAL A 40 8.42 -25.01 -10.90
N ASN A 41 7.19 -24.65 -10.52
CA ASN A 41 6.95 -23.89 -9.28
C ASN A 41 7.34 -24.68 -8.02
N SER A 42 7.14 -26.01 -8.01
CA SER A 42 7.58 -26.93 -6.94
C SER A 42 9.11 -26.99 -6.84
N GLN A 43 9.82 -27.04 -7.97
CA GLN A 43 11.28 -26.97 -8.01
C GLN A 43 11.81 -25.60 -7.56
N LEU A 44 11.22 -24.49 -8.02
CA LEU A 44 11.59 -23.14 -7.57
C LEU A 44 11.31 -22.92 -6.07
N LEU A 45 10.26 -23.54 -5.52
CA LEU A 45 10.01 -23.59 -4.07
C LEU A 45 11.05 -24.45 -3.34
N LYS A 46 11.41 -25.63 -3.87
CA LYS A 46 12.47 -26.48 -3.29
C LYS A 46 13.83 -25.79 -3.31
N GLU A 47 14.22 -25.16 -4.41
CA GLU A 47 15.45 -24.37 -4.51
C GLU A 47 15.46 -23.19 -3.54
N ARG A 48 14.33 -22.48 -3.40
CA ARG A 48 14.21 -21.39 -2.42
C ARG A 48 14.38 -21.91 -1.00
N VAL A 49 13.67 -22.98 -0.63
CA VAL A 49 13.76 -23.60 0.70
C VAL A 49 15.16 -24.19 0.96
N ILE A 50 15.85 -24.71 -0.05
CA ILE A 50 17.26 -25.13 0.08
C ILE A 50 18.14 -23.92 0.36
N ARG A 51 18.02 -22.84 -0.43
CA ARG A 51 18.80 -21.60 -0.30
C ARG A 51 18.60 -20.95 1.07
N GLU A 52 17.35 -20.75 1.48
CA GLU A 52 16.97 -20.28 2.82
C GLU A 52 17.57 -21.16 3.93
N ARG A 53 17.65 -22.49 3.72
CA ARG A 53 18.23 -23.45 4.67
C ARG A 53 19.76 -23.45 4.67
N GLU A 54 20.42 -22.94 3.64
CA GLU A 54 21.86 -22.70 3.61
C GLU A 54 22.22 -21.34 4.21
N ASP A 55 21.46 -20.29 3.92
CA ASP A 55 21.53 -19.00 4.62
C ASP A 55 21.33 -19.20 6.14
N PHE A 56 20.41 -20.08 6.54
CA PHE A 56 20.19 -20.44 7.95
C PHE A 56 21.34 -21.26 8.58
N LYS A 57 22.05 -22.09 7.80
CA LYS A 57 23.28 -22.78 8.26
C LYS A 57 24.41 -21.76 8.47
N GLN A 58 24.63 -20.87 7.50
CA GLN A 58 25.70 -19.86 7.54
C GLN A 58 25.47 -18.84 8.67
N SER A 59 24.20 -18.49 8.93
CA SER A 59 23.75 -17.71 10.09
C SER A 59 23.93 -18.46 11.43
N ARG A 60 23.76 -19.79 11.46
CA ARG A 60 24.02 -20.60 12.67
C ARG A 60 25.51 -20.68 13.00
N VAL A 61 26.39 -20.85 12.01
CA VAL A 61 27.85 -20.90 12.22
C VAL A 61 28.37 -19.60 12.86
N THR A 62 27.84 -18.44 12.45
CA THR A 62 28.16 -17.15 13.08
C THR A 62 27.51 -16.97 14.46
N GLN A 63 26.34 -17.56 14.74
CA GLN A 63 25.70 -17.47 16.07
C GLN A 63 26.33 -18.32 17.17
N VAL A 64 26.99 -19.45 16.86
CA VAL A 64 27.60 -20.33 17.88
C VAL A 64 28.70 -19.63 18.67
N VAL A 65 29.39 -18.64 18.09
CA VAL A 65 30.47 -17.86 18.73
C VAL A 65 29.94 -16.78 19.70
N ARG A 66 28.63 -16.49 19.72
CA ARG A 66 28.04 -15.38 20.52
C ARG A 66 26.70 -15.75 21.18
N ARG A 67 26.69 -16.71 22.11
CA ARG A 67 25.52 -16.97 22.99
C ARG A 67 25.89 -17.22 24.47
N GLY A 68 26.18 -16.12 25.17
CA GLY A 68 25.74 -15.98 26.57
C GLY A 68 24.34 -15.36 26.61
N PHE A 69 23.60 -15.61 27.69
CA PHE A 69 22.24 -15.13 27.97
C PHE A 69 21.10 -15.73 27.11
N LYS A 70 19.94 -15.90 27.75
CA LYS A 70 18.67 -16.42 27.21
C LYS A 70 17.54 -15.49 27.65
N ASN A 71 16.56 -15.26 26.78
CA ASN A 71 15.19 -14.87 27.18
C ASN A 71 14.19 -15.79 26.46
N PRO A 72 13.09 -16.25 27.09
CA PRO A 72 12.20 -17.24 26.50
C PRO A 72 10.91 -16.62 25.93
N VAL A 73 10.76 -16.66 24.61
CA VAL A 73 9.45 -16.59 23.92
C VAL A 73 9.46 -17.63 22.79
N GLN A 74 8.39 -18.42 22.66
CA GLN A 74 8.31 -19.44 21.63
C GLN A 74 8.05 -18.82 20.26
N ARG A 75 8.89 -19.14 19.26
CA ARG A 75 8.45 -19.17 17.86
C ARG A 75 7.69 -20.47 17.64
N VAL A 76 6.57 -20.39 16.92
CA VAL A 76 5.82 -21.55 16.43
C VAL A 76 6.02 -21.62 14.92
N ASP A 77 6.89 -22.52 14.48
CA ASP A 77 7.07 -22.82 13.06
C ASP A 77 5.99 -23.79 12.60
N PHE A 78 5.24 -23.44 11.54
CA PHE A 78 4.18 -24.29 10.99
C PHE A 78 4.77 -25.38 10.07
N ALA A 79 4.56 -26.65 10.41
CA ALA A 79 4.88 -27.80 9.56
C ALA A 79 3.74 -28.84 9.57
N VAL A 80 3.56 -29.50 8.42
CA VAL A 80 2.36 -30.27 8.03
C VAL A 80 2.06 -31.48 8.93
N THR A 81 0.77 -31.75 9.09
CA THR A 81 0.13 -32.87 9.80
C THR A 81 0.66 -34.27 9.43
N HIS A 82 0.79 -35.13 10.45
CA HIS A 82 0.39 -36.55 10.38
C HIS A 82 -0.23 -36.95 11.73
N ALA A 83 -1.17 -37.92 11.72
CA ALA A 83 -2.06 -38.19 12.84
C ALA A 83 -1.73 -39.50 13.60
N VAL A 84 -1.83 -39.46 14.93
CA VAL A 84 -1.89 -40.62 15.82
C VAL A 84 -2.99 -40.36 16.86
N LYS A 85 -3.75 -41.40 17.25
CA LYS A 85 -4.85 -41.31 18.23
C LYS A 85 -4.39 -41.70 19.64
N GLY A 86 -4.84 -40.98 20.66
CA GLY A 86 -4.70 -41.35 22.07
C GLY A 86 -5.45 -40.34 22.98
N PRO A 87 -6.28 -40.77 23.94
CA PRO A 87 -7.13 -39.86 24.72
C PRO A 87 -6.53 -39.46 26.08
N LEU A 88 -6.84 -38.27 26.56
CA LEU A 88 -6.79 -37.89 27.98
C LEU A 88 -7.86 -36.82 28.29
N ASN A 89 -8.36 -36.81 29.53
CA ASN A 89 -9.59 -36.10 29.92
C ASN A 89 -9.33 -34.65 30.40
N PRO A 90 -10.34 -33.74 30.35
CA PRO A 90 -10.17 -32.33 30.67
C PRO A 90 -10.36 -32.02 32.16
N SER A 91 -9.46 -31.23 32.76
CA SER A 91 -9.72 -30.47 34.00
C SER A 91 -8.59 -29.47 34.29
N LEU A 92 -8.84 -28.18 34.07
CA LEU A 92 -8.13 -27.09 34.76
C LEU A 92 -8.99 -25.81 34.67
N LYS A 93 -9.39 -25.27 35.82
CA LYS A 93 -10.19 -24.04 35.91
C LYS A 93 -9.29 -22.83 35.76
N LEU A 94 -9.74 -21.81 35.01
CA LEU A 94 -9.13 -20.48 35.04
C LEU A 94 -10.24 -19.41 35.00
N ALA A 95 -10.84 -19.13 36.15
CA ALA A 95 -12.01 -18.24 36.26
C ALA A 95 -12.04 -17.49 37.60
N GLU A 96 -10.92 -16.86 38.01
CA GLU A 96 -10.85 -16.21 39.33
C GLU A 96 -9.87 -15.02 39.41
N VAL A 97 -10.03 -14.01 38.52
CA VAL A 97 -9.32 -12.71 38.64
C VAL A 97 -10.30 -11.53 38.49
N TYR A 98 -11.38 -11.54 39.28
CA TYR A 98 -12.27 -10.37 39.46
C TYR A 98 -12.87 -10.32 40.88
N ARG A 99 -12.05 -9.96 41.88
CA ARG A 99 -12.48 -9.34 43.15
C ARG A 99 -11.29 -8.72 43.90
N GLN A 100 -11.59 -7.83 44.84
CA GLN A 100 -10.61 -6.88 45.41
C GLN A 100 -10.02 -7.34 46.75
N GLY A 101 -8.72 -7.06 46.93
CA GLY A 101 -8.12 -6.45 48.12
C GLY A 101 -8.46 -6.99 49.52
N GLY A 102 -7.54 -7.77 50.09
CA GLY A 102 -7.39 -7.99 51.54
C GLY A 102 -5.92 -7.81 51.96
N LYS A 103 -5.66 -7.42 53.21
CA LYS A 103 -4.30 -7.27 53.78
C LYS A 103 -4.10 -8.22 54.98
N LYS A 104 -2.82 -8.50 55.28
CA LYS A 104 -2.28 -9.24 56.45
C LYS A 104 -2.35 -10.78 56.33
N GLN A 105 -1.45 -11.55 56.96
CA GLN A 105 -0.11 -11.30 57.53
C GLN A 105 0.62 -12.67 57.63
N ASP A 106 1.95 -12.71 57.51
CA ASP A 106 2.75 -13.94 57.66
C ASP A 106 2.85 -14.41 59.13
N PRO A 107 2.98 -15.74 59.32
CA PRO A 107 4.15 -16.32 60.01
C PRO A 107 4.87 -17.33 59.09
N ILE A 108 6.19 -17.25 58.84
CA ILE A 108 7.36 -17.48 59.73
C ILE A 108 7.76 -18.98 59.84
N LEU A 109 9.10 -19.18 59.78
CA LEU A 109 9.92 -20.36 60.17
C LEU A 109 10.40 -21.37 59.08
N GLU A 110 11.68 -21.20 58.70
CA GLU A 110 12.81 -22.18 58.63
C GLU A 110 12.72 -23.53 57.88
N ASP A 111 13.82 -24.20 57.51
CA ASP A 111 15.21 -23.87 57.08
C ASP A 111 15.85 -25.21 56.59
N LYS A 112 17.08 -25.14 56.04
CA LYS A 112 18.04 -26.22 55.70
C LYS A 112 17.88 -26.76 54.26
N LYS A 113 18.90 -26.78 53.39
CA LYS A 113 20.31 -27.29 53.49
C LYS A 113 20.31 -28.84 53.52
N LYS A 114 21.15 -29.59 52.78
CA LYS A 114 22.41 -29.23 52.08
C LYS A 114 22.92 -30.38 51.14
N ILE A 115 23.60 -30.02 50.02
CA ILE A 115 24.88 -30.60 49.49
C ILE A 115 24.98 -31.98 48.76
N ASN A 116 25.68 -31.95 47.59
CA ASN A 116 26.56 -32.97 46.91
C ASN A 116 25.98 -34.34 46.43
N SER A 117 26.58 -35.11 45.47
CA SER A 117 27.72 -34.91 44.51
C SER A 117 27.69 -35.90 43.31
N LEU A 118 28.50 -35.64 42.27
CA LEU A 118 28.91 -36.54 41.13
C LEU A 118 29.95 -37.63 41.59
N PRO A 119 30.58 -38.53 40.74
CA PRO A 119 30.67 -38.61 39.25
C PRO A 119 30.62 -40.04 38.57
N HIS A 120 30.91 -40.05 37.25
CA HIS A 120 31.40 -41.15 36.35
C HIS A 120 30.43 -42.19 35.71
N GLN A 121 30.81 -42.98 34.68
CA GLN A 121 31.46 -42.75 33.35
C GLN A 121 31.60 -44.11 32.55
N VAL A 122 31.93 -44.05 31.25
CA VAL A 122 32.58 -45.07 30.38
C VAL A 122 31.68 -45.87 29.40
N ASN A 123 32.27 -46.18 28.23
CA ASN A 123 31.71 -46.76 27.00
C ASN A 123 31.65 -48.32 27.02
N TYR A 124 31.05 -48.94 26.00
CA TYR A 124 31.81 -49.73 24.99
C TYR A 124 31.02 -49.93 23.67
N MET A 125 31.46 -50.84 22.77
CA MET A 125 31.23 -50.77 21.31
C MET A 125 30.52 -52.00 20.69
N ALA A 126 30.02 -51.78 19.46
CA ALA A 126 30.15 -52.66 18.26
C ALA A 126 29.12 -53.78 17.94
N ASN A 127 28.83 -53.88 16.62
CA ASN A 127 28.62 -55.10 15.80
C ASN A 127 27.30 -55.92 15.95
N ILE A 128 26.77 -56.65 14.95
CA ILE A 128 26.87 -56.65 13.45
C ILE A 128 25.70 -57.53 12.89
N ASP A 129 25.34 -57.43 11.59
CA ASP A 129 24.53 -58.42 10.80
C ASP A 129 23.06 -58.74 11.21
N GLN A 130 22.22 -59.44 10.42
CA GLN A 130 21.92 -59.46 8.95
C GLN A 130 20.58 -60.23 8.70
N GLN A 131 19.77 -59.82 7.69
CA GLN A 131 18.84 -60.67 6.89
C GLN A 131 17.67 -61.42 7.64
N LYS A 132 16.57 -61.96 7.06
CA LYS A 132 15.88 -61.83 5.74
C LYS A 132 14.42 -62.39 5.77
N ASP A 133 13.61 -61.97 4.79
CA ASP A 133 12.56 -62.69 4.00
C ASP A 133 11.28 -63.39 4.60
N VAL A 134 10.20 -63.35 3.79
CA VAL A 134 8.97 -64.24 3.74
C VAL A 134 7.99 -64.16 4.94
N ALA A 135 6.70 -63.76 4.83
CA ALA A 135 5.51 -64.22 4.06
C ALA A 135 4.88 -65.54 4.63
N SER A 136 3.56 -65.85 4.58
CA SER A 136 2.39 -65.32 3.84
C SER A 136 1.01 -65.74 4.46
N GLU A 137 -0.09 -65.36 3.79
CA GLU A 137 -1.43 -66.04 3.71
C GLU A 137 -2.59 -65.80 4.72
N HIS A 138 -3.82 -66.03 4.20
CA HIS A 138 -5.15 -66.03 4.87
C HIS A 138 -5.49 -67.42 5.44
N LYS A 139 -6.47 -67.59 6.36
CA LYS A 139 -7.86 -68.13 6.14
C LYS A 139 -8.52 -68.51 7.51
N GLU A 140 -9.81 -68.85 7.72
CA GLU A 140 -11.10 -68.81 6.99
C GLU A 140 -12.31 -68.91 7.99
N GLY A 141 -13.56 -68.73 7.54
CA GLY A 141 -14.81 -68.93 8.32
C GLY A 141 -15.33 -67.66 9.05
N GLY A 142 -16.62 -67.43 9.31
CA GLY A 142 -17.88 -68.19 9.12
C GLY A 142 -18.85 -67.86 10.28
N ALA A 143 -20.19 -68.09 10.29
CA ALA A 143 -21.25 -68.39 9.30
C ALA A 143 -22.61 -68.31 10.10
N VAL A 144 -23.87 -68.21 9.62
CA VAL A 144 -24.58 -67.99 8.33
C VAL A 144 -26.11 -67.81 8.66
N GLN A 145 -27.00 -67.50 7.69
CA GLN A 145 -28.51 -67.50 7.78
C GLN A 145 -29.20 -66.37 8.60
N ASN A 146 -30.48 -65.99 8.39
CA ASN A 146 -31.31 -65.84 7.17
C ASN A 146 -32.66 -65.10 7.47
N VAL A 147 -33.55 -64.99 6.45
CA VAL A 147 -35.03 -64.76 6.50
C VAL A 147 -35.57 -63.36 6.11
N THR A 148 -36.45 -63.37 5.10
CA THR A 148 -37.42 -62.34 4.61
C THR A 148 -38.81 -63.07 4.48
N PRO A 149 -39.97 -62.53 3.97
CA PRO A 149 -40.24 -61.32 3.16
C PRO A 149 -41.64 -60.64 3.42
N LYS A 150 -42.19 -59.92 2.41
CA LYS A 150 -43.61 -59.47 2.17
C LYS A 150 -44.12 -58.21 2.91
N LEU A 151 -45.11 -57.44 2.42
CA LEU A 151 -45.65 -57.12 1.06
C LEU A 151 -46.68 -55.95 1.17
N GLY A 152 -46.89 -55.08 0.16
CA GLY A 152 -48.08 -54.18 0.11
C GLY A 152 -48.03 -53.00 -0.88
N VAL A 153 -49.07 -52.85 -1.72
CA VAL A 153 -49.27 -51.84 -2.81
C VAL A 153 -50.80 -51.74 -3.08
N PRO A 154 -51.46 -50.55 -3.23
CA PRO A 154 -51.78 -50.01 -4.58
C PRO A 154 -51.98 -48.46 -4.74
N ALA A 155 -52.16 -48.05 -6.00
CA ALA A 155 -52.10 -46.68 -6.53
C ALA A 155 -53.45 -45.94 -6.70
N ASN A 156 -53.40 -44.60 -6.86
CA ASN A 156 -53.96 -43.79 -7.98
C ASN A 156 -53.65 -42.29 -7.76
N LYS A 157 -53.09 -41.51 -8.69
CA LYS A 157 -53.56 -41.02 -10.02
C LYS A 157 -54.72 -40.00 -9.99
N ARG A 158 -54.39 -38.72 -10.23
CA ARG A 158 -54.87 -37.94 -11.40
C ARG A 158 -53.97 -36.73 -11.66
N ALA A 159 -54.10 -36.09 -12.83
CA ALA A 159 -53.19 -35.07 -13.35
C ALA A 159 -53.90 -34.11 -14.32
N VAL A 160 -53.27 -32.97 -14.63
CA VAL A 160 -53.49 -32.16 -15.84
C VAL A 160 -52.11 -31.65 -16.32
N ASN A 161 -51.88 -31.63 -17.65
CA ASN A 161 -50.64 -31.16 -18.28
C ASN A 161 -50.74 -29.67 -18.66
N LEU A 162 -49.60 -29.07 -19.04
CA LEU A 162 -49.49 -28.40 -20.35
C LEU A 162 -48.03 -28.30 -20.82
N ASP A 163 -47.84 -28.39 -22.13
CA ASP A 163 -46.55 -28.66 -22.78
C ASP A 163 -45.70 -27.41 -23.07
N LEU A 164 -44.38 -27.61 -23.19
CA LEU A 164 -43.54 -26.81 -24.09
C LEU A 164 -42.69 -27.74 -24.98
N ASN A 165 -42.72 -27.47 -26.28
CA ASN A 165 -42.27 -28.39 -27.34
C ASN A 165 -40.99 -27.86 -28.01
N VAL A 166 -40.05 -28.74 -28.38
CA VAL A 166 -38.68 -28.37 -28.80
C VAL A 166 -38.40 -28.76 -30.25
N LYS A 167 -38.09 -27.77 -31.11
CA LYS A 167 -37.56 -27.98 -32.47
C LYS A 167 -36.39 -27.03 -32.82
N LYS A 168 -35.19 -27.42 -32.38
CA LYS A 168 -33.99 -27.79 -33.17
C LYS A 168 -33.84 -27.21 -34.61
N VAL A 169 -32.56 -27.10 -35.05
CA VAL A 169 -32.05 -26.84 -36.43
C VAL A 169 -31.91 -25.34 -36.76
N GLU A 170 -30.86 -24.79 -37.41
CA GLU A 170 -29.63 -25.35 -38.04
C GLU A 170 -28.38 -24.49 -37.69
N LYS A 171 -27.18 -24.85 -38.18
CA LYS A 171 -26.01 -23.95 -38.20
C LYS A 171 -25.07 -24.25 -39.38
N SER A 172 -25.07 -23.37 -40.39
CA SER A 172 -24.19 -23.42 -41.57
C SER A 172 -22.81 -22.81 -41.31
N ARG A 173 -21.90 -22.96 -42.29
CA ARG A 173 -20.53 -22.43 -42.29
C ARG A 173 -20.37 -21.31 -43.32
N GLU A 174 -19.25 -20.60 -43.17
CA GLU A 174 -18.40 -19.90 -44.15
C GLU A 174 -18.27 -18.40 -43.88
N THR A 175 -17.22 -17.67 -44.28
CA THR A 175 -15.77 -17.89 -44.51
C THR A 175 -15.26 -16.51 -44.98
N VAL A 176 -14.19 -16.01 -44.35
CA VAL A 176 -13.22 -14.98 -44.81
C VAL A 176 -13.56 -14.11 -46.03
N VAL A 177 -13.51 -12.76 -45.88
CA VAL A 177 -12.71 -11.82 -46.72
C VAL A 177 -12.69 -10.40 -46.12
N SER A 178 -11.67 -9.60 -46.49
CA SER A 178 -11.40 -8.24 -46.00
C SER A 178 -12.00 -7.14 -46.90
N ALA A 179 -12.44 -6.02 -46.30
CA ALA A 179 -12.66 -4.73 -46.99
C ALA A 179 -12.55 -3.53 -46.03
N LYS A 180 -12.34 -2.32 -46.60
CA LYS A 180 -12.26 -1.01 -45.92
C LYS A 180 -13.61 -0.26 -45.94
N VAL A 181 -13.58 1.03 -45.57
CA VAL A 181 -14.56 2.13 -45.81
C VAL A 181 -15.56 2.28 -44.65
N THR A 182 -15.36 3.22 -43.71
CA THR A 182 -15.55 4.70 -43.71
C THR A 182 -16.98 5.11 -43.34
N LEU A 183 -17.09 6.14 -42.47
CA LEU A 183 -18.34 6.75 -41.99
C LEU A 183 -19.19 7.37 -43.11
N PRO A 184 -20.50 7.55 -42.87
CA PRO A 184 -20.98 8.94 -42.83
C PRO A 184 -21.89 9.27 -41.64
N LEU A 185 -22.07 10.58 -41.37
CA LEU A 185 -23.05 11.11 -40.43
C LEU A 185 -24.46 11.07 -41.02
N VAL A 186 -25.49 10.96 -40.17
CA VAL A 186 -26.85 11.43 -40.49
C VAL A 186 -27.46 12.15 -39.28
N VAL A 187 -27.96 13.36 -39.53
CA VAL A 187 -28.83 14.22 -38.71
C VAL A 187 -29.82 14.80 -39.75
N PRO A 188 -31.16 14.76 -39.58
CA PRO A 188 -31.93 15.44 -38.53
C PRO A 188 -33.13 14.57 -38.01
N LYS A 189 -34.28 15.01 -37.48
CA LYS A 189 -35.02 16.31 -37.51
C LYS A 189 -36.05 16.47 -36.38
N ILE A 190 -36.53 17.71 -36.21
CA ILE A 190 -37.49 18.20 -35.20
C ILE A 190 -38.96 17.96 -35.63
N THR A 191 -39.87 17.72 -34.67
CA THR A 191 -41.32 18.04 -34.79
C THR A 191 -41.87 18.58 -33.46
N GLN A 192 -43.12 19.07 -33.41
CA GLN A 192 -43.62 20.06 -32.42
C GLN A 192 -44.75 19.54 -31.48
N ALA A 193 -45.07 20.33 -30.44
CA ALA A 193 -46.29 20.24 -29.60
C ALA A 193 -47.49 20.95 -30.31
N PRO A 194 -48.71 21.23 -29.75
CA PRO A 194 -49.16 21.46 -28.34
C PRO A 194 -50.57 20.82 -28.07
N PRO A 195 -51.59 21.40 -27.36
CA PRO A 195 -51.70 22.37 -26.23
C PRO A 195 -52.63 21.93 -25.05
N GLY A 196 -52.73 22.71 -23.95
CA GLY A 196 -53.80 22.60 -22.93
C GLY A 196 -53.46 23.19 -21.54
N VAL A 197 -54.48 23.64 -20.77
CA VAL A 197 -54.54 25.01 -20.15
C VAL A 197 -55.31 25.05 -18.80
N GLN A 198 -55.33 26.23 -18.11
CA GLN A 198 -55.93 26.64 -16.80
C GLN A 198 -54.97 26.50 -15.58
N GLU A 199 -54.76 27.42 -14.61
CA GLU A 199 -55.42 28.61 -13.97
C GLU A 199 -55.84 28.32 -12.49
N ALA A 200 -55.78 29.22 -11.47
CA ALA A 200 -55.26 30.60 -11.29
C ALA A 200 -55.19 31.01 -9.77
N LYS A 201 -54.93 32.31 -9.47
CA LYS A 201 -54.91 33.10 -8.17
C LYS A 201 -53.50 33.33 -7.56
N HIS A 202 -52.92 34.55 -7.47
CA HIS A 202 -53.24 35.82 -6.72
C HIS A 202 -52.88 35.75 -5.21
N GLY A 203 -52.29 36.74 -4.51
CA GLY A 203 -51.82 38.15 -4.73
C GLY A 203 -51.68 38.86 -3.33
N PRO A 204 -51.23 40.15 -3.13
CA PRO A 204 -50.77 41.22 -4.04
C PRO A 204 -49.46 42.00 -3.60
N LEU A 205 -49.31 43.27 -4.05
CA LEU A 205 -48.15 44.24 -4.00
C LEU A 205 -48.21 45.26 -2.81
N PRO A 206 -47.41 46.38 -2.63
CA PRO A 206 -46.63 47.25 -3.57
C PRO A 206 -45.29 47.90 -3.05
N THR A 207 -44.82 49.10 -3.48
CA THR A 207 -43.96 49.47 -4.68
C THR A 207 -43.34 50.90 -4.54
N SER A 208 -42.19 51.24 -5.19
CA SER A 208 -41.77 52.61 -5.64
C SER A 208 -40.43 52.58 -6.44
N LYS A 209 -40.33 52.84 -7.77
CA LYS A 209 -40.24 54.13 -8.55
C LYS A 209 -38.88 54.89 -8.39
N LYS A 210 -38.18 55.45 -9.41
CA LYS A 210 -38.49 56.00 -10.78
C LYS A 210 -37.29 55.88 -11.77
N GLY A 211 -37.52 56.04 -13.09
CA GLY A 211 -36.53 56.33 -14.19
C GLY A 211 -36.87 57.67 -14.89
N PRO A 212 -36.71 57.92 -16.23
CA PRO A 212 -36.17 57.13 -17.39
C PRO A 212 -34.74 57.58 -17.89
N ILE A 213 -34.22 57.74 -19.15
CA ILE A 213 -34.65 58.05 -20.57
C ILE A 213 -33.57 57.63 -21.66
N LYS A 214 -34.02 57.21 -22.88
CA LYS A 214 -33.47 57.23 -24.31
C LYS A 214 -31.95 57.18 -24.68
N ALA A 215 -31.49 56.79 -25.89
CA ALA A 215 -32.02 56.01 -27.06
C ALA A 215 -30.92 55.72 -28.14
N GLU A 216 -31.22 54.80 -29.09
CA GLU A 216 -30.72 54.65 -30.50
C GLU A 216 -29.23 54.31 -30.84
N GLY A 217 -29.03 53.68 -32.02
CA GLY A 217 -27.72 53.49 -32.69
C GLY A 217 -27.34 52.04 -33.10
N VAL A 218 -26.88 51.81 -34.34
CA VAL A 218 -26.47 50.48 -34.89
C VAL A 218 -25.28 50.64 -35.87
N VAL A 219 -24.58 49.53 -36.21
CA VAL A 219 -23.62 49.28 -37.32
C VAL A 219 -22.12 49.28 -36.93
N GLN A 220 -21.29 48.64 -37.76
CA GLN A 220 -20.04 47.95 -37.39
C GLN A 220 -18.96 48.00 -38.50
N LYS A 221 -17.71 47.61 -38.17
CA LYS A 221 -16.52 47.30 -39.03
C LYS A 221 -15.62 48.46 -39.55
N ALA A 222 -14.47 48.58 -38.89
CA ALA A 222 -13.10 48.33 -39.38
C ALA A 222 -12.44 49.17 -40.51
N LEU A 223 -11.23 49.66 -40.17
CA LEU A 223 -10.03 49.96 -41.01
C LEU A 223 -10.14 51.01 -42.14
N ASP A 224 -9.23 52.01 -42.16
CA ASP A 224 -8.04 51.96 -43.03
C ASP A 224 -7.07 53.16 -42.88
N LYS A 225 -5.95 53.10 -43.64
CA LYS A 225 -4.95 54.15 -44.00
C LYS A 225 -3.72 54.35 -43.10
N ILE A 226 -2.52 54.75 -43.59
CA ILE A 226 -1.69 54.56 -44.82
C ILE A 226 -0.58 55.64 -44.80
N GLU A 227 0.55 55.36 -45.46
CA GLU A 227 1.83 56.10 -45.49
C GLU A 227 1.82 57.62 -45.72
N THR A 228 2.94 58.26 -45.38
CA THR A 228 3.57 59.29 -46.26
C THR A 228 5.10 59.24 -46.11
N LYS A 229 5.85 59.61 -47.17
CA LYS A 229 7.33 59.53 -47.27
C LYS A 229 7.95 60.92 -47.49
N THR A 230 9.22 61.10 -47.11
CA THR A 230 10.20 61.85 -47.94
C THR A 230 11.66 61.54 -47.55
N ASP A 231 12.56 61.59 -48.52
CA ASP A 231 14.00 61.30 -48.40
C ASP A 231 14.89 62.54 -48.20
N LYS A 232 16.08 62.37 -47.61
CA LYS A 232 17.40 62.65 -48.25
C LYS A 232 18.62 62.35 -47.33
N VAL A 233 19.82 62.45 -47.92
CA VAL A 233 21.12 61.93 -47.44
C VAL A 233 22.22 62.97 -47.71
N VAL A 234 23.34 62.99 -46.93
CA VAL A 234 24.77 63.19 -47.36
C VAL A 234 25.70 63.78 -46.25
N LYS A 235 26.75 63.01 -45.85
CA LYS A 235 28.15 63.38 -45.42
C LYS A 235 28.40 64.42 -44.27
N GLU A 236 29.58 64.58 -43.62
CA GLU A 236 30.92 63.93 -43.69
C GLU A 236 31.74 64.02 -42.36
N LYS A 237 32.73 63.11 -42.20
CA LYS A 237 34.08 63.22 -41.57
C LYS A 237 34.38 63.74 -40.11
N SER A 238 35.00 62.81 -39.35
CA SER A 238 36.41 62.82 -38.82
C SER A 238 36.84 63.37 -37.42
N GLU A 239 37.54 62.47 -36.72
CA GLU A 239 38.72 62.63 -35.81
C GLU A 239 38.66 63.31 -34.42
N THR A 240 38.83 62.49 -33.38
CA THR A 240 40.07 62.31 -32.56
C THR A 240 39.76 61.32 -31.40
N LYS A 241 40.67 60.63 -30.70
CA LYS A 241 41.97 59.94 -30.90
C LYS A 241 42.33 59.40 -29.49
N THR A 242 43.09 58.30 -29.39
CA THR A 242 43.57 57.64 -28.12
C THR A 242 42.49 56.97 -27.22
N GLY A 243 42.69 55.77 -26.66
CA GLY A 243 43.77 54.78 -26.92
C GLY A 243 43.65 53.44 -26.16
N VAL A 244 43.62 52.32 -26.90
CA VAL A 244 44.29 51.00 -26.67
C VAL A 244 44.45 50.54 -25.20
N LYS A 245 43.89 49.39 -24.76
CA LYS A 245 44.32 48.01 -25.15
C LYS A 245 43.28 46.91 -24.77
N VAL A 246 43.46 45.68 -25.28
CA VAL A 246 42.55 44.52 -25.11
C VAL A 246 43.32 43.25 -24.71
N SER A 247 42.79 42.48 -23.72
CA SER A 247 42.92 41.00 -23.52
C SER A 247 42.32 40.65 -22.14
N GLU A 248 41.29 39.80 -21.96
CA GLU A 248 41.20 38.34 -22.17
C GLU A 248 41.89 37.43 -21.13
N LEU A 249 41.11 36.44 -20.64
CA LEU A 249 41.49 35.04 -20.32
C LEU A 249 42.67 34.73 -19.36
N LYS A 250 42.36 34.19 -18.15
CA LYS A 250 42.35 32.71 -17.87
C LYS A 250 42.12 32.32 -16.40
N ASN A 251 41.77 31.04 -16.21
CA ASN A 251 41.67 30.31 -14.94
C ASN A 251 43.03 30.18 -14.21
N LYS A 252 43.02 29.85 -12.90
CA LYS A 252 43.65 28.62 -12.38
C LYS A 252 43.33 28.26 -10.90
N GLU A 253 42.78 27.06 -10.74
CA GLU A 253 43.23 25.95 -9.86
C GLU A 253 43.60 26.13 -8.36
N ALA A 254 42.93 25.30 -7.54
CA ALA A 254 43.46 24.40 -6.49
C ALA A 254 43.42 24.76 -4.98
N HIS A 255 43.30 23.68 -4.19
CA HIS A 255 43.29 23.53 -2.72
C HIS A 255 44.74 23.39 -2.15
N PRO A 256 44.99 23.04 -0.85
CA PRO A 256 44.10 22.81 0.30
C PRO A 256 44.56 23.51 1.61
N VAL A 257 43.95 23.15 2.76
CA VAL A 257 44.65 22.69 3.99
C VAL A 257 43.61 22.23 5.04
N GLU A 258 43.93 21.17 5.78
CA GLU A 258 43.16 20.66 6.93
C GLU A 258 43.65 21.28 8.25
N THR A 259 42.84 21.35 9.32
CA THR A 259 43.22 20.77 10.64
C THR A 259 42.12 20.82 11.72
N THR A 260 41.73 19.63 12.17
CA THR A 260 41.57 19.19 13.59
C THR A 260 40.98 20.10 14.70
N SER A 261 39.86 19.60 15.26
CA SER A 261 39.69 19.21 16.69
C SER A 261 39.44 20.25 17.83
N LYS A 262 38.17 20.24 18.29
CA LYS A 262 37.73 19.91 19.67
C LYS A 262 38.02 20.91 20.83
N PRO A 263 37.43 20.73 22.05
CA PRO A 263 36.74 21.84 22.73
C PRO A 263 37.24 22.17 24.15
N VAL A 264 36.69 23.24 24.74
CA VAL A 264 36.83 23.57 26.17
C VAL A 264 35.47 23.98 26.75
N ASN A 265 35.10 23.38 27.90
CA ASN A 265 33.99 23.83 28.75
C ASN A 265 34.46 24.95 29.70
N LYS A 266 33.59 25.92 30.03
CA LYS A 266 33.48 26.47 31.41
C LYS A 266 32.23 27.32 31.67
N GLU A 267 31.29 26.69 32.37
CA GLU A 267 30.57 27.16 33.56
C GLU A 267 30.69 28.61 34.10
N VAL A 268 29.54 29.06 34.64
CA VAL A 268 29.33 29.69 35.99
C VAL A 268 29.30 31.23 36.16
N LYS A 269 28.08 31.71 36.54
CA LYS A 269 27.69 32.95 37.29
C LYS A 269 28.05 34.32 36.67
N GLY A 270 27.27 35.40 36.86
CA GLY A 270 25.96 35.56 37.54
C GLY A 270 25.78 36.95 38.18
N LYS A 271 24.54 37.33 38.54
CA LYS A 271 24.10 38.59 39.22
C LYS A 271 24.19 39.88 38.36
N GLU A 272 23.06 40.57 38.14
CA GLU A 272 22.61 41.84 38.78
C GLU A 272 22.82 43.05 37.82
N GLU A 273 22.08 44.17 37.85
CA GLU A 273 21.13 44.67 38.87
C GLU A 273 19.90 45.48 38.30
N LYS A 274 19.09 46.00 39.22
CA LYS A 274 17.72 46.57 39.13
C LYS A 274 17.54 47.86 38.31
N GLN A 275 16.27 48.16 37.98
CA GLN A 275 15.67 49.50 38.20
C GLN A 275 14.41 49.40 39.09
N VAL A 276 13.91 50.53 39.62
CA VAL A 276 13.16 50.60 40.90
C VAL A 276 12.03 51.67 40.87
N ARG A 277 11.02 51.49 41.75
CA ARG A 277 9.98 52.44 42.27
C ARG A 277 8.67 52.57 41.42
N THR A 278 7.45 52.71 41.97
CA THR A 278 7.00 53.10 43.34
C THR A 278 5.65 52.46 43.81
N ILE A 279 5.62 51.93 45.05
CA ILE A 279 4.59 51.94 46.14
C ILE A 279 3.21 52.61 45.79
N ALA A 280 2.00 52.06 46.04
CA ALA A 280 1.39 51.73 47.36
C ALA A 280 0.05 50.91 47.32
N LYS A 281 -0.30 50.30 48.48
CA LYS A 281 -1.61 49.97 49.13
C LYS A 281 -2.90 49.85 48.27
N ALA A 282 -3.75 48.82 48.30
CA ALA A 282 -4.26 47.87 49.33
C ALA A 282 -5.49 48.35 50.15
N ASP A 283 -6.55 47.52 50.20
CA ASP A 283 -7.58 47.50 51.26
C ASP A 283 -8.26 46.10 51.37
N LEU A 284 -8.86 45.76 52.52
CA LEU A 284 -9.25 44.38 52.89
C LEU A 284 -10.39 44.35 53.94
N LYS A 285 -11.50 43.61 53.70
CA LYS A 285 -12.59 43.36 54.69
C LYS A 285 -13.31 42.02 54.46
N ALA A 286 -14.00 41.48 55.49
CA ALA A 286 -14.36 40.06 55.55
C ALA A 286 -15.62 39.70 56.40
N ALA A 287 -16.04 38.42 56.25
CA ALA A 287 -16.71 37.52 57.22
C ALA A 287 -18.27 37.47 57.37
N LYS A 288 -18.86 36.31 56.95
CA LYS A 288 -19.67 35.28 57.71
C LYS A 288 -20.97 35.70 58.46
N PRO A 289 -21.95 34.79 58.80
CA PRO A 289 -21.92 33.31 59.06
C PRO A 289 -22.88 32.45 58.19
N THR A 290 -22.68 31.12 57.98
CA THR A 290 -23.03 29.90 58.80
C THR A 290 -24.55 29.66 58.94
N ILE A 291 -25.17 28.54 58.51
CA ILE A 291 -25.23 27.12 59.01
C ILE A 291 -25.61 26.20 57.81
N LYS A 292 -25.14 24.97 57.51
CA LYS A 292 -24.58 23.76 58.17
C LYS A 292 -25.58 22.60 58.38
N LEU A 293 -25.41 21.49 57.63
CA LEU A 293 -25.81 20.12 58.03
C LEU A 293 -24.90 19.08 57.33
N GLN A 294 -24.71 17.93 57.96
CA GLN A 294 -23.82 16.81 57.58
C GLN A 294 -24.67 15.50 57.60
N ALA A 295 -24.22 14.27 57.36
CA ALA A 295 -22.88 13.69 57.20
C ALA A 295 -22.93 12.40 56.34
N GLY A 296 -21.76 11.82 56.04
CA GLY A 296 -21.62 10.53 55.35
C GLY A 296 -20.15 10.21 55.06
N GLU A 297 -19.34 9.99 56.11
CA GLU A 297 -17.89 9.82 55.99
C GLU A 297 -17.45 8.39 55.62
N GLY A 298 -16.34 8.26 54.88
CA GLY A 298 -15.89 6.99 54.30
C GLY A 298 -14.40 6.90 53.98
N SER A 299 -13.55 7.12 54.99
CA SER A 299 -12.09 6.85 54.99
C SER A 299 -11.17 7.67 54.05
N LYS A 300 -10.12 8.26 54.63
CA LYS A 300 -9.03 8.93 53.89
C LYS A 300 -7.96 7.90 53.53
N VAL A 301 -7.62 7.79 52.23
CA VAL A 301 -6.39 7.12 51.79
C VAL A 301 -5.34 8.17 51.48
N ASN A 302 -4.26 8.19 52.24
CA ASN A 302 -3.09 9.02 51.93
C ASN A 302 -2.36 8.47 50.71
N SER A 303 -2.48 9.14 49.57
CA SER A 303 -1.53 9.02 48.45
C SER A 303 -0.98 10.40 48.09
N SER A 304 0.08 10.81 48.80
CA SER A 304 0.85 12.01 48.50
C SER A 304 1.74 11.84 47.26
N ALA A 305 1.13 11.38 46.16
CA ALA A 305 1.69 11.56 44.82
C ALA A 305 1.25 12.94 44.36
N VAL A 306 2.22 13.84 44.11
CA VAL A 306 1.93 15.14 43.51
C VAL A 306 1.45 14.90 42.07
N ARG A 307 0.13 14.86 41.88
CA ARG A 307 -0.46 14.91 40.55
C ARG A 307 0.01 16.21 39.91
N LYS A 308 0.74 16.12 38.79
CA LYS A 308 0.84 17.26 37.89
C LYS A 308 -0.60 17.58 37.42
N PRO A 309 -1.12 18.80 37.62
CA PRO A 309 -2.43 19.14 37.04
C PRO A 309 -2.32 19.11 35.51
N GLY A 310 -3.33 18.56 34.84
CA GLY A 310 -3.38 18.49 33.37
C GLY A 310 -2.92 17.17 32.73
N VAL A 311 -2.68 16.09 33.51
CA VAL A 311 -2.40 14.75 32.95
C VAL A 311 -3.04 13.61 33.76
N HIS A 312 -3.52 12.58 33.04
CA HIS A 312 -4.06 11.33 33.60
C HIS A 312 -3.37 10.09 33.01
N LYS A 313 -3.64 8.91 33.59
CA LYS A 313 -3.23 7.63 32.99
C LYS A 313 -4.25 7.21 31.93
N MET A 314 -3.74 6.70 30.82
CA MET A 314 -4.53 6.14 29.71
C MET A 314 -5.67 5.22 30.18
N LEU A 315 -6.87 5.43 29.65
CA LEU A 315 -8.08 4.74 30.08
C LEU A 315 -8.23 3.39 29.36
N SER A 316 -8.12 2.29 30.11
CA SER A 316 -8.53 0.96 29.66
C SER A 316 -10.05 0.81 29.65
N LEU A 317 -10.72 1.62 28.80
CA LEU A 317 -12.18 1.66 28.65
C LEU A 317 -12.67 0.55 27.72
N ASP A 318 -13.63 -0.27 28.16
CA ASP A 318 -14.38 -1.22 27.34
C ASP A 318 -15.80 -1.40 27.90
N MET A 319 -16.68 -0.44 27.60
CA MET A 319 -18.03 -0.34 28.17
C MET A 319 -19.09 -0.89 27.21
N THR A 320 -20.02 -1.70 27.71
CA THR A 320 -21.18 -2.21 26.96
C THR A 320 -22.48 -1.95 27.72
N ASN A 321 -23.60 -1.84 26.98
CA ASN A 321 -24.93 -1.59 27.58
C ASN A 321 -25.45 -2.77 28.43
N ALA A 322 -24.92 -3.97 28.23
CA ALA A 322 -25.20 -5.17 29.00
C ALA A 322 -23.92 -5.99 29.23
N PRO A 323 -23.84 -6.84 30.26
CA PRO A 323 -22.76 -7.81 30.40
C PRO A 323 -22.73 -8.78 29.22
N ARG A 324 -21.52 -9.02 28.68
CA ARG A 324 -21.31 -9.97 27.58
C ARG A 324 -21.44 -11.42 28.06
N ASP A 325 -22.04 -12.28 27.26
CA ASP A 325 -21.95 -13.73 27.49
C ASP A 325 -20.51 -14.21 27.28
N VAL A 326 -19.94 -14.82 28.32
CA VAL A 326 -18.57 -15.36 28.33
C VAL A 326 -18.40 -16.59 27.44
N ASN A 327 -19.51 -17.25 27.06
CA ASN A 327 -19.53 -18.47 26.24
C ASN A 327 -19.83 -18.18 24.76
N ALA A 328 -20.08 -16.91 24.39
CA ALA A 328 -20.47 -16.55 23.04
C ALA A 328 -19.35 -16.84 22.01
N MET A 329 -19.75 -17.20 20.79
CA MET A 329 -18.81 -17.53 19.72
C MET A 329 -17.85 -16.35 19.44
N GLY A 330 -16.55 -16.63 19.40
CA GLY A 330 -15.50 -15.64 19.13
C GLY A 330 -15.32 -14.56 20.21
N GLN A 331 -15.96 -14.69 21.37
CA GLN A 331 -15.77 -13.80 22.52
C GLN A 331 -14.31 -13.82 23.02
N PHE A 332 -13.85 -12.72 23.61
CA PHE A 332 -12.45 -12.49 24.01
C PHE A 332 -11.44 -12.64 22.85
N GLY A 333 -11.86 -12.34 21.62
CA GLY A 333 -11.02 -12.47 20.41
C GLY A 333 -10.61 -13.91 20.06
N LEU A 334 -11.24 -14.93 20.67
CA LEU A 334 -10.93 -16.33 20.42
C LEU A 334 -11.34 -16.76 19.00
N ALA A 335 -10.73 -17.85 18.51
CA ALA A 335 -11.09 -18.46 17.24
C ALA A 335 -12.51 -19.04 17.31
N ALA A 336 -13.38 -18.60 16.39
CA ALA A 336 -14.69 -19.18 16.16
C ALA A 336 -14.56 -20.40 15.25
N LEU A 337 -15.29 -21.47 15.56
CA LEU A 337 -15.28 -22.72 14.79
C LEU A 337 -16.67 -23.00 14.22
N ALA A 338 -16.72 -23.27 12.91
CA ALA A 338 -17.90 -23.83 12.26
C ALA A 338 -17.90 -25.36 12.44
N SER A 339 -19.08 -25.96 12.51
CA SER A 339 -19.20 -27.43 12.43
C SER A 339 -19.08 -27.91 10.97
N SER A 340 -18.71 -29.17 10.77
CA SER A 340 -18.51 -29.75 9.42
C SER A 340 -19.76 -29.73 8.53
N ASN A 341 -20.96 -29.54 9.11
CA ASN A 341 -22.21 -29.38 8.36
C ASN A 341 -22.38 -27.94 7.81
N GLU A 342 -21.72 -26.96 8.43
CA GLU A 342 -21.81 -25.53 8.11
C GLU A 342 -20.73 -25.07 7.13
N ASP A 343 -19.72 -25.91 6.91
CA ASP A 343 -18.63 -25.78 5.94
C ASP A 343 -19.10 -25.41 4.52
N ILE A 344 -20.30 -25.86 4.13
CA ILE A 344 -20.96 -25.55 2.85
C ILE A 344 -21.38 -24.06 2.82
N GLU A 345 -21.96 -23.57 3.91
CA GLU A 345 -22.42 -22.18 4.02
C GLU A 345 -21.24 -21.22 4.17
N VAL A 346 -20.21 -21.60 4.93
CA VAL A 346 -18.92 -20.86 4.99
C VAL A 346 -18.33 -20.65 3.59
N LYS A 347 -18.25 -21.73 2.78
CA LYS A 347 -17.71 -21.66 1.41
C LYS A 347 -18.61 -20.86 0.46
N LYS A 348 -19.94 -20.97 0.62
CA LYS A 348 -20.94 -20.20 -0.15
C LYS A 348 -20.89 -18.70 0.13
N ARG A 349 -20.73 -18.30 1.40
CA ARG A 349 -20.73 -16.90 1.84
C ARG A 349 -19.36 -16.22 1.79
N TRP A 350 -18.28 -16.97 1.56
CA TRP A 350 -16.91 -16.42 1.46
C TRP A 350 -16.80 -15.23 0.50
N ASN A 351 -17.47 -15.29 -0.66
CA ASN A 351 -17.42 -14.24 -1.69
C ASN A 351 -18.28 -13.01 -1.37
N GLU A 352 -18.99 -12.95 -0.23
CA GLU A 352 -19.67 -11.74 0.23
C GLU A 352 -18.67 -10.71 0.78
N GLY A 353 -17.57 -11.16 1.40
CA GLY A 353 -16.58 -10.29 2.04
C GLY A 353 -15.10 -10.64 1.77
N HIS A 354 -14.81 -11.82 1.22
CA HIS A 354 -13.48 -12.47 1.20
C HIS A 354 -12.87 -12.71 2.59
N PHE A 355 -13.75 -13.08 3.52
CA PHE A 355 -13.46 -13.64 4.85
C PHE A 355 -14.68 -14.49 5.27
N ASN A 356 -14.62 -15.14 6.44
CA ASN A 356 -15.69 -15.99 6.96
C ASN A 356 -16.90 -15.20 7.51
N VAL A 357 -17.71 -14.65 6.59
CA VAL A 357 -18.93 -13.90 6.91
C VAL A 357 -19.91 -14.71 7.76
N PHE A 358 -20.01 -16.03 7.53
CA PHE A 358 -20.87 -16.92 8.31
C PHE A 358 -20.50 -16.95 9.81
N LEU A 359 -19.21 -16.97 10.15
CA LEU A 359 -18.76 -16.84 11.54
C LEU A 359 -18.90 -15.40 12.04
N SER A 360 -18.58 -14.39 11.21
CA SER A 360 -18.77 -12.98 11.61
C SER A 360 -20.21 -12.66 12.00
N ASP A 361 -21.22 -13.22 11.33
CA ASP A 361 -22.62 -12.99 11.66
C ASP A 361 -23.08 -13.71 12.94
N LYS A 362 -22.31 -14.69 13.44
CA LYS A 362 -22.55 -15.38 14.73
C LYS A 362 -21.82 -14.75 15.92
N ILE A 363 -20.77 -13.97 15.67
CA ILE A 363 -19.95 -13.35 16.72
C ILE A 363 -20.61 -12.04 17.17
N PRO A 364 -20.75 -11.76 18.48
CA PRO A 364 -21.33 -10.51 18.96
C PRO A 364 -20.68 -9.25 18.35
N VAL A 365 -21.49 -8.23 18.06
CA VAL A 365 -21.01 -6.95 17.50
C VAL A 365 -20.28 -6.11 18.55
N ASP A 366 -20.47 -6.40 19.83
CA ASP A 366 -19.86 -5.73 20.97
C ASP A 366 -18.77 -6.56 21.64
N ARG A 367 -18.33 -7.69 21.03
CA ARG A 367 -17.45 -8.71 21.66
C ARG A 367 -16.21 -8.12 22.34
N ALA A 368 -15.77 -8.78 23.41
CA ALA A 368 -14.47 -8.49 24.01
C ALA A 368 -13.35 -9.04 23.12
N ILE A 369 -12.16 -8.43 23.22
CA ILE A 369 -10.89 -8.86 22.60
C ILE A 369 -9.78 -8.77 23.67
N PRO A 370 -8.64 -9.46 23.53
CA PRO A 370 -7.57 -9.37 24.52
C PRO A 370 -6.86 -8.01 24.44
N ASP A 371 -6.44 -7.46 25.59
CA ASP A 371 -5.49 -6.34 25.59
C ASP A 371 -4.13 -6.84 25.10
N THR A 372 -3.70 -6.34 23.94
CA THR A 372 -2.46 -6.75 23.26
C THR A 372 -1.35 -5.72 23.40
N ARG A 373 -1.59 -4.61 24.10
CA ARG A 373 -0.62 -3.52 24.28
C ARG A 373 0.55 -3.99 25.17
N PRO A 374 1.76 -3.44 25.00
CA PRO A 374 2.81 -3.56 26.00
C PRO A 374 2.34 -3.10 27.39
N ASP A 375 2.61 -3.87 28.46
CA ASP A 375 2.11 -3.62 29.83
C ASP A 375 2.31 -2.17 30.32
N MET A 376 3.44 -1.56 29.94
CA MET A 376 3.80 -0.19 30.31
C MET A 376 2.86 0.87 29.71
N CYS A 377 2.18 0.59 28.60
CA CYS A 377 1.23 1.51 27.98
C CYS A 377 0.09 1.88 28.93
N ALA A 378 -0.39 0.96 29.77
CA ALA A 378 -1.39 1.25 30.80
C ALA A 378 -0.88 2.13 31.96
N GLN A 379 0.42 2.44 31.98
CA GLN A 379 1.04 3.38 32.93
C GLN A 379 1.43 4.72 32.29
N ASN A 380 1.35 4.85 30.96
CA ASN A 380 1.63 6.10 30.27
C ASN A 380 0.67 7.20 30.72
N LEU A 381 1.21 8.42 30.81
CA LEU A 381 0.44 9.62 31.06
C LEU A 381 0.13 10.32 29.73
N VAL A 382 -1.09 10.86 29.63
CA VAL A 382 -1.59 11.67 28.53
C VAL A 382 -2.25 12.93 29.09
N HIS A 383 -2.41 13.97 28.28
CA HIS A 383 -2.99 15.24 28.74
C HIS A 383 -4.48 15.16 29.04
N ASP A 384 -4.97 16.02 29.94
CA ASP A 384 -6.40 16.07 30.31
C ASP A 384 -7.25 16.81 29.24
N ASP A 385 -6.62 17.60 28.37
CA ASP A 385 -7.22 18.49 27.38
C ASP A 385 -6.91 18.08 25.92
N LEU A 386 -6.86 16.77 25.66
CA LEU A 386 -6.68 16.20 24.31
C LEU A 386 -7.78 16.67 23.33
N PRO A 387 -7.43 16.90 22.05
CA PRO A 387 -8.36 17.42 21.04
C PRO A 387 -9.45 16.40 20.68
N SER A 388 -10.64 16.89 20.37
CA SER A 388 -11.77 16.03 19.98
C SER A 388 -11.63 15.48 18.57
N THR A 389 -12.03 14.23 18.32
CA THR A 389 -11.95 13.57 17.01
C THR A 389 -13.33 13.23 16.41
N SER A 390 -13.46 13.43 15.09
CA SER A 390 -14.49 12.76 14.28
C SER A 390 -13.89 11.49 13.68
N VAL A 391 -14.44 10.33 14.04
CA VAL A 391 -14.05 9.05 13.45
C VAL A 391 -14.77 8.85 12.12
N ILE A 392 -14.04 8.62 11.03
CA ILE A 392 -14.59 8.51 9.68
C ILE A 392 -14.37 7.08 9.17
N PHE A 393 -15.48 6.37 8.97
CA PHE A 393 -15.53 5.11 8.23
C PHE A 393 -16.00 5.37 6.80
N CYS A 394 -15.35 4.76 5.82
CA CYS A 394 -15.80 4.77 4.42
C CYS A 394 -16.09 3.34 3.99
N PHE A 395 -17.27 3.07 3.43
CA PHE A 395 -17.72 1.71 3.10
C PHE A 395 -18.49 1.66 1.77
N VAL A 396 -18.41 0.52 1.09
CA VAL A 396 -19.27 0.18 -0.06
C VAL A 396 -19.52 -1.32 -0.06
N ASP A 397 -20.81 -1.71 -0.09
CA ASP A 397 -21.25 -3.12 -0.09
C ASP A 397 -20.69 -3.95 1.09
N GLU A 398 -20.34 -3.30 2.20
CA GLU A 398 -19.71 -3.92 3.36
C GLU A 398 -20.64 -4.88 4.11
N VAL A 399 -20.05 -5.95 4.67
CA VAL A 399 -20.75 -6.94 5.48
C VAL A 399 -21.32 -6.30 6.75
N TRP A 400 -22.62 -6.52 6.98
CA TRP A 400 -23.38 -5.96 8.11
C TRP A 400 -22.70 -6.17 9.47
N SER A 401 -22.33 -7.41 9.81
CA SER A 401 -21.74 -7.73 11.12
C SER A 401 -20.39 -7.05 11.36
N THR A 402 -19.55 -6.87 10.34
CA THR A 402 -18.25 -6.20 10.49
C THR A 402 -18.37 -4.68 10.54
N LEU A 403 -19.28 -4.09 9.77
CA LEU A 403 -19.56 -2.65 9.85
C LEU A 403 -20.10 -2.28 11.24
N LEU A 404 -21.09 -3.04 11.74
CA LEU A 404 -21.62 -2.83 13.09
C LEU A 404 -20.55 -3.06 14.16
N ARG A 405 -19.77 -4.13 14.08
CA ARG A 405 -18.69 -4.42 15.06
C ARG A 405 -17.64 -3.32 15.10
N SER A 406 -17.30 -2.72 13.96
CA SER A 406 -16.38 -1.57 13.88
C SER A 406 -16.93 -0.36 14.63
N VAL A 407 -18.20 -0.02 14.44
CA VAL A 407 -18.86 1.11 15.11
C VAL A 407 -19.01 0.88 16.62
N HIS A 408 -19.47 -0.31 17.03
CA HIS A 408 -19.55 -0.71 18.44
C HIS A 408 -18.18 -0.69 19.11
N SER A 409 -17.14 -1.20 18.45
CA SER A 409 -15.77 -1.21 19.00
C SER A 409 -15.25 0.20 19.28
N VAL A 410 -15.50 1.16 18.40
CA VAL A 410 -15.19 2.58 18.63
C VAL A 410 -16.02 3.16 19.77
N LEU A 411 -17.34 2.96 19.80
CA LEU A 411 -18.23 3.49 20.84
C LEU A 411 -17.85 2.97 22.24
N ASN A 412 -17.52 1.68 22.35
CA ASN A 412 -17.28 1.00 23.62
C ASN A 412 -15.90 1.34 24.23
N ARG A 413 -14.91 1.72 23.40
CA ARG A 413 -13.48 1.83 23.79
C ARG A 413 -12.85 3.21 23.57
N SER A 414 -13.66 4.22 23.25
CA SER A 414 -13.21 5.62 23.08
C SER A 414 -13.74 6.50 24.21
N PRO A 415 -12.89 7.31 24.89
CA PRO A 415 -13.34 8.21 25.94
C PRO A 415 -14.48 9.14 25.46
N PRO A 416 -15.64 9.18 26.15
CA PRO A 416 -16.82 9.90 25.66
C PRO A 416 -16.68 11.41 25.47
N HIS A 417 -15.62 12.04 25.99
CA HIS A 417 -15.32 13.46 25.77
C HIS A 417 -14.46 13.70 24.51
N LEU A 418 -13.62 12.72 24.11
CA LEU A 418 -12.72 12.82 22.95
C LEU A 418 -13.43 12.43 21.65
N LEU A 419 -14.29 11.40 21.68
CA LEU A 419 -15.08 11.01 20.52
C LEU A 419 -16.19 12.05 20.25
N LYS A 420 -15.99 12.96 19.30
CA LYS A 420 -16.99 13.97 18.90
C LYS A 420 -18.20 13.29 18.25
N GLU A 421 -17.93 12.50 17.22
CA GLU A 421 -18.91 11.80 16.38
C GLU A 421 -18.25 10.64 15.62
N ILE A 422 -19.08 9.77 15.05
CA ILE A 422 -18.69 8.76 14.06
C ILE A 422 -19.46 9.06 12.77
N ILE A 423 -18.74 9.20 11.66
CA ILE A 423 -19.29 9.45 10.33
C ILE A 423 -19.12 8.18 9.50
N LEU A 424 -20.24 7.61 9.03
CA LEU A 424 -20.26 6.48 8.10
C LEU A 424 -20.52 7.02 6.68
N VAL A 425 -19.49 7.07 5.84
CA VAL A 425 -19.61 7.49 4.45
C VAL A 425 -19.89 6.27 3.57
N ASP A 426 -21.10 6.23 3.02
CA ASP A 426 -21.55 5.23 2.07
C ASP A 426 -21.16 5.64 0.64
N ASP A 427 -20.16 4.98 0.08
CA ASP A 427 -19.74 5.09 -1.33
C ASP A 427 -20.70 4.32 -2.25
N PHE A 428 -21.98 4.73 -2.23
CA PHE A 428 -23.04 4.27 -3.13
C PHE A 428 -23.29 2.74 -3.09
N SER A 429 -23.56 2.21 -1.90
CA SER A 429 -23.83 0.78 -1.68
C SER A 429 -25.10 0.27 -2.40
N THR A 430 -24.99 -0.96 -2.90
CA THR A 430 -26.04 -1.70 -3.59
C THR A 430 -26.89 -2.58 -2.66
N LYS A 431 -26.36 -3.00 -1.51
CA LYS A 431 -27.07 -3.87 -0.54
C LYS A 431 -28.18 -3.12 0.18
N ASP A 432 -29.40 -3.68 0.17
CA ASP A 432 -30.55 -3.05 0.83
C ASP A 432 -30.43 -2.97 2.36
N TYR A 433 -29.76 -3.93 2.99
CA TYR A 433 -29.50 -3.88 4.45
C TYR A 433 -28.61 -2.70 4.85
N LEU A 434 -27.82 -2.14 3.93
CA LEU A 434 -27.01 -0.94 4.19
C LEU A 434 -27.82 0.36 4.08
N ARG A 435 -29.07 0.33 3.61
CA ARG A 435 -29.94 1.50 3.41
C ARG A 435 -30.74 1.80 4.68
N GLU A 436 -32.08 1.87 4.59
CA GLU A 436 -32.96 2.20 5.72
C GLU A 436 -32.72 1.34 6.97
N GLN A 437 -32.33 0.07 6.81
CA GLN A 437 -32.06 -0.82 7.94
C GLN A 437 -30.83 -0.36 8.75
N LEU A 438 -29.80 0.13 8.07
CA LEU A 438 -28.63 0.75 8.72
C LEU A 438 -29.00 2.10 9.34
N ASP A 439 -29.80 2.92 8.66
CA ASP A 439 -30.27 4.21 9.19
C ASP A 439 -31.07 4.01 10.49
N LYS A 440 -32.03 3.08 10.48
CA LYS A 440 -32.85 2.68 11.64
C LYS A 440 -32.01 2.09 12.78
N TYR A 441 -30.98 1.30 12.46
CA TYR A 441 -30.09 0.73 13.47
C TYR A 441 -29.15 1.78 14.08
N MET A 442 -28.59 2.69 13.28
CA MET A 442 -27.63 3.68 13.78
C MET A 442 -28.30 4.85 14.51
N ALA A 443 -29.58 5.12 14.26
CA ALA A 443 -30.35 6.14 14.97
C ALA A 443 -30.41 5.98 16.51
N GLN A 444 -30.11 4.78 17.04
CA GLN A 444 -29.99 4.56 18.50
C GLN A 444 -28.71 5.17 19.11
N PHE A 445 -27.72 5.55 18.30
CA PHE A 445 -26.44 6.09 18.74
C PHE A 445 -26.34 7.58 18.38
N PRO A 446 -26.55 8.53 19.32
CA PRO A 446 -26.66 9.96 19.00
C PRO A 446 -25.35 10.61 18.48
N LYS A 447 -24.23 9.86 18.50
CA LYS A 447 -22.95 10.27 17.92
C LYS A 447 -22.70 9.72 16.51
N VAL A 448 -23.54 8.82 15.99
CA VAL A 448 -23.35 8.21 14.66
C VAL A 448 -24.16 8.99 13.63
N ARG A 449 -23.50 9.41 12.54
CA ARG A 449 -24.10 10.08 11.38
C ARG A 449 -23.75 9.30 10.12
N ILE A 450 -24.68 9.23 9.17
CA ILE A 450 -24.46 8.54 7.88
C ILE A 450 -24.49 9.57 6.75
N LEU A 451 -23.46 9.56 5.90
CA LEU A 451 -23.36 10.36 4.69
C LEU A 451 -23.53 9.45 3.47
N ARG A 452 -24.60 9.66 2.70
CA ARG A 452 -24.87 8.90 1.47
C ARG A 452 -24.31 9.63 0.26
N LEU A 453 -23.33 9.07 -0.44
CA LEU A 453 -22.88 9.62 -1.72
C LEU A 453 -23.89 9.29 -2.83
N LYS A 454 -24.11 10.24 -3.75
CA LYS A 454 -25.12 10.12 -4.82
C LYS A 454 -24.69 9.22 -5.98
N GLU A 455 -23.39 8.97 -6.09
CA GLU A 455 -22.76 8.09 -7.05
C GLU A 455 -21.46 7.53 -6.44
N ARG A 456 -20.92 6.48 -7.06
CA ARG A 456 -19.68 5.82 -6.59
C ARG A 456 -18.45 6.64 -6.94
N GLN A 457 -17.82 7.24 -5.92
CA GLN A 457 -16.61 8.05 -6.01
C GLN A 457 -15.34 7.30 -5.57
N GLY A 458 -15.49 6.28 -4.73
CA GLY A 458 -14.41 5.49 -4.14
C GLY A 458 -13.80 6.09 -2.87
N LEU A 459 -12.93 5.31 -2.22
CA LEU A 459 -12.38 5.55 -0.88
C LEU A 459 -11.81 6.96 -0.72
N ILE A 460 -11.02 7.41 -1.69
CA ILE A 460 -10.25 8.65 -1.62
C ILE A 460 -11.18 9.87 -1.48
N ARG A 461 -12.18 9.96 -2.37
CA ARG A 461 -13.17 11.04 -2.37
C ARG A 461 -14.23 10.87 -1.28
N ALA A 462 -14.56 9.63 -0.89
CA ALA A 462 -15.41 9.37 0.27
C ALA A 462 -14.77 9.89 1.57
N ARG A 463 -13.45 9.73 1.74
CA ARG A 463 -12.70 10.27 2.90
C ARG A 463 -12.69 11.80 2.92
N ILE A 464 -12.54 12.46 1.75
CA ILE A 464 -12.66 13.92 1.63
C ILE A 464 -14.07 14.36 2.05
N ALA A 465 -15.12 13.76 1.48
CA ALA A 465 -16.51 14.11 1.79
C ALA A 465 -16.88 13.88 3.27
N GLY A 466 -16.29 12.87 3.92
CA GLY A 466 -16.40 12.65 5.36
C GLY A 466 -15.67 13.72 6.19
N ALA A 467 -14.47 14.13 5.76
CA ALA A 467 -13.70 15.19 6.40
C ALA A 467 -14.40 16.55 6.31
N ASP A 468 -15.05 16.86 5.19
CA ASP A 468 -15.76 18.13 4.98
C ASP A 468 -16.86 18.33 6.04
N ILE A 469 -17.67 17.30 6.29
CA ILE A 469 -18.79 17.37 7.25
C ILE A 469 -18.42 17.11 8.72
N ALA A 470 -17.13 16.86 9.00
CA ALA A 470 -16.62 16.54 10.34
C ALA A 470 -16.53 17.78 11.25
N GLN A 471 -16.89 17.60 12.53
CA GLN A 471 -16.94 18.65 13.56
C GLN A 471 -15.85 18.54 14.63
N GLY A 472 -15.06 17.46 14.62
CA GLY A 472 -13.89 17.27 15.47
C GLY A 472 -12.70 18.12 15.01
N GLU A 473 -11.77 18.34 15.92
CA GLU A 473 -10.50 19.00 15.66
C GLU A 473 -9.51 18.04 14.98
N VAL A 474 -9.60 16.75 15.31
CA VAL A 474 -8.90 15.65 14.66
C VAL A 474 -9.85 14.88 13.74
N LEU A 475 -9.30 14.37 12.64
CA LEU A 475 -9.92 13.36 11.79
C LEU A 475 -9.25 12.01 12.08
N THR A 476 -10.01 11.01 12.49
CA THR A 476 -9.51 9.63 12.68
C THR A 476 -10.13 8.73 11.63
N PHE A 477 -9.38 8.36 10.60
CA PHE A 477 -9.85 7.46 9.55
C PHE A 477 -9.69 6.00 9.98
N LEU A 478 -10.73 5.20 9.74
CA LEU A 478 -10.75 3.76 9.98
C LEU A 478 -11.46 3.05 8.82
N ASP A 479 -11.06 1.81 8.51
CA ASP A 479 -11.74 0.97 7.55
C ASP A 479 -12.91 0.20 8.20
N SER A 480 -13.94 -0.15 7.44
CA SER A 480 -15.24 -0.66 7.93
C SER A 480 -15.27 -2.12 8.41
N HIS A 481 -14.11 -2.65 8.80
CA HIS A 481 -13.91 -4.04 9.22
C HIS A 481 -12.75 -4.17 10.22
N ILE A 482 -12.88 -3.44 11.32
CA ILE A 482 -11.87 -3.29 12.38
C ILE A 482 -12.43 -3.58 13.77
N GLU A 483 -11.53 -3.80 14.73
CA GLU A 483 -11.82 -3.89 16.16
C GLU A 483 -10.74 -3.14 16.94
N CYS A 484 -11.07 -1.96 17.47
CA CYS A 484 -10.21 -1.16 18.33
C CYS A 484 -9.94 -1.86 19.66
N ASN A 485 -8.71 -1.77 20.18
CA ASN A 485 -8.37 -2.25 21.52
C ASN A 485 -8.61 -1.19 22.61
N VAL A 486 -8.51 -1.59 23.87
CA VAL A 486 -8.63 -0.68 25.03
C VAL A 486 -7.56 0.42 24.97
N GLY A 487 -7.94 1.66 25.27
CA GLY A 487 -7.03 2.81 25.23
C GLY A 487 -6.37 3.08 23.87
N TRP A 488 -7.01 2.69 22.76
CA TRP A 488 -6.46 2.91 21.42
C TRP A 488 -6.37 4.39 21.02
N LEU A 489 -7.31 5.24 21.48
CA LEU A 489 -7.50 6.58 20.94
C LEU A 489 -6.56 7.64 21.55
N GLU A 490 -6.43 7.65 22.87
CA GLU A 490 -5.62 8.64 23.61
C GLU A 490 -4.14 8.68 23.16
N PRO A 491 -3.44 7.55 22.89
CA PRO A 491 -2.07 7.57 22.38
C PRO A 491 -1.93 8.23 21.01
N LEU A 492 -2.98 8.25 20.19
CA LEU A 492 -2.98 8.93 18.89
C LEU A 492 -3.17 10.43 19.10
N LEU A 493 -4.19 10.82 19.86
CA LEU A 493 -4.51 12.24 20.10
C LEU A 493 -3.38 12.97 20.84
N GLU A 494 -2.69 12.31 21.78
CA GLU A 494 -1.51 12.83 22.47
C GLU A 494 -0.39 13.26 21.49
N ARG A 495 -0.18 12.56 20.37
CA ARG A 495 0.86 12.97 19.39
C ARG A 495 0.49 14.24 18.65
N ILE A 496 -0.79 14.39 18.30
CA ILE A 496 -1.33 15.55 17.60
C ILE A 496 -1.42 16.77 18.53
N TYR A 497 -1.71 16.54 19.82
CA TYR A 497 -1.64 17.56 20.87
C TYR A 497 -0.21 18.09 21.06
N LEU A 498 0.79 17.19 21.13
CA LEU A 498 2.20 17.57 21.27
C LEU A 498 2.78 18.24 20.01
N ASP A 499 2.38 17.81 18.82
CA ASP A 499 2.68 18.48 17.55
C ASP A 499 1.58 18.20 16.51
N ARG A 500 0.86 19.25 16.14
CA ARG A 500 -0.26 19.23 15.18
C ARG A 500 0.12 18.64 13.82
N LYS A 501 1.40 18.65 13.44
CA LYS A 501 1.91 18.10 12.18
C LYS A 501 2.27 16.60 12.24
N LYS A 502 2.08 15.95 13.39
CA LYS A 502 2.23 14.51 13.52
C LYS A 502 0.97 13.79 13.05
N VAL A 503 1.18 12.69 12.33
CA VAL A 503 0.13 11.85 11.75
C VAL A 503 0.28 10.44 12.29
N PRO A 504 -0.24 10.17 13.50
CA PRO A 504 -0.08 8.89 14.17
C PRO A 504 -0.99 7.81 13.59
N CYS A 505 -0.41 6.63 13.38
CA CYS A 505 -1.07 5.39 13.00
C CYS A 505 -1.12 4.43 14.20
N PRO A 506 -2.20 3.65 14.38
CA PRO A 506 -2.19 2.50 15.27
C PRO A 506 -1.23 1.42 14.74
N VAL A 507 -0.78 0.53 15.62
CA VAL A 507 -0.35 -0.80 15.20
C VAL A 507 -1.60 -1.55 14.72
N ILE A 508 -1.56 -2.00 13.47
CA ILE A 508 -2.67 -2.69 12.81
C ILE A 508 -2.51 -4.19 13.04
N GLU A 509 -3.37 -4.76 13.89
CA GLU A 509 -3.38 -6.18 14.23
C GLU A 509 -4.26 -6.99 13.26
N VAL A 510 -4.12 -8.31 13.26
CA VAL A 510 -4.81 -9.17 12.30
C VAL A 510 -6.04 -9.79 12.95
N VAL A 511 -7.24 -9.47 12.43
CA VAL A 511 -8.42 -10.32 12.64
C VAL A 511 -8.42 -11.37 11.53
N ASN A 512 -8.39 -12.64 11.92
CA ASN A 512 -8.18 -13.79 11.04
C ASN A 512 -9.34 -13.96 10.03
N ASP A 513 -9.00 -14.16 8.74
CA ASP A 513 -9.96 -14.25 7.64
C ASP A 513 -10.85 -15.49 7.68
N LYS A 514 -10.47 -16.54 8.42
CA LYS A 514 -11.15 -17.86 8.43
C LYS A 514 -11.87 -18.18 9.72
N ASP A 515 -11.27 -17.85 10.86
CA ASP A 515 -11.79 -18.17 12.21
C ASP A 515 -12.12 -16.93 13.06
N MET A 516 -11.91 -15.71 12.53
CA MET A 516 -12.19 -14.44 13.20
C MET A 516 -11.46 -14.23 14.54
N SER A 517 -10.41 -15.00 14.84
CA SER A 517 -9.52 -14.75 15.99
C SER A 517 -8.79 -13.41 15.87
N TYR A 518 -8.50 -12.81 17.02
CA TYR A 518 -7.78 -11.54 17.13
C TYR A 518 -6.29 -11.83 17.42
N MET A 519 -5.40 -11.53 16.47
CA MET A 519 -4.00 -11.96 16.50
C MET A 519 -3.03 -10.78 16.63
N LEU A 520 -2.18 -10.86 17.66
CA LEU A 520 -1.13 -9.89 17.97
C LEU A 520 -0.05 -9.84 16.88
N VAL A 521 0.42 -8.63 16.56
CA VAL A 521 1.60 -8.40 15.72
C VAL A 521 2.77 -7.81 16.52
N ASP A 522 3.98 -7.96 15.96
CA ASP A 522 5.23 -7.44 16.54
C ASP A 522 5.24 -5.91 16.57
N ASN A 523 5.78 -5.32 17.64
CA ASN A 523 5.83 -3.87 17.84
C ASN A 523 6.77 -3.19 16.85
N PHE A 524 7.94 -3.78 16.58
CA PHE A 524 9.00 -3.12 15.81
C PHE A 524 8.84 -3.27 14.30
N GLN A 525 7.64 -3.00 13.78
CA GLN A 525 7.37 -2.94 12.34
C GLN A 525 7.00 -1.52 11.90
N ARG A 526 7.46 -1.14 10.71
CA ARG A 526 7.07 0.11 10.03
C ARG A 526 6.66 -0.12 8.59
N GLY A 527 5.80 0.74 8.08
CA GLY A 527 5.39 0.74 6.69
C GLY A 527 6.47 1.37 5.80
N VAL A 528 6.79 0.68 4.71
CA VAL A 528 7.78 1.09 3.70
C VAL A 528 7.21 0.82 2.30
N PHE A 529 7.96 1.17 1.27
CA PHE A 529 7.67 0.74 -0.10
C PHE A 529 8.87 0.03 -0.74
N SER A 530 8.68 -0.59 -1.90
CA SER A 530 9.74 -0.83 -2.87
C SER A 530 9.32 -0.37 -4.26
N TRP A 531 10.27 -0.18 -5.16
CA TRP A 531 9.94 0.06 -6.56
C TRP A 531 9.07 -1.08 -7.14
N PRO A 532 8.05 -0.78 -7.97
CA PRO A 532 7.53 0.55 -8.32
C PRO A 532 6.37 0.99 -7.39
N LEU A 533 6.68 1.62 -6.25
CA LEU A 533 5.70 2.09 -5.23
C LEU A 533 4.75 1.00 -4.66
N VAL A 534 5.27 -0.20 -4.40
CA VAL A 534 4.52 -1.27 -3.72
C VAL A 534 4.73 -1.18 -2.20
N PHE A 535 3.66 -1.00 -1.43
CA PHE A 535 3.68 -0.99 0.03
C PHE A 535 4.11 -2.35 0.62
N ARG A 536 4.93 -2.35 1.68
CA ARG A 536 5.22 -3.50 2.52
C ARG A 536 5.42 -3.09 3.98
N TRP A 537 5.16 -4.02 4.89
CA TRP A 537 5.68 -3.95 6.26
C TRP A 537 7.15 -4.37 6.28
N SER A 538 7.95 -3.74 7.14
CA SER A 538 9.37 -4.07 7.34
C SER A 538 9.73 -3.91 8.83
N PRO A 539 10.46 -4.88 9.42
CA PRO A 539 10.94 -4.75 10.79
C PRO A 539 12.02 -3.67 10.88
N LEU A 540 12.11 -2.98 12.01
CA LEU A 540 13.21 -2.04 12.25
C LEU A 540 14.54 -2.80 12.45
N PRO A 541 15.65 -2.35 11.86
CA PRO A 541 16.96 -2.97 12.08
C PRO A 541 17.34 -2.97 13.57
N GLU A 542 17.88 -4.09 14.07
CA GLU A 542 18.34 -4.19 15.47
C GLU A 542 19.33 -3.08 15.85
N GLU A 543 20.17 -2.65 14.90
CA GLU A 543 21.13 -1.56 15.09
C GLU A 543 20.43 -0.21 15.30
N TYR A 544 19.31 0.04 14.62
CA TYR A 544 18.51 1.25 14.82
C TYR A 544 17.83 1.25 16.19
N ILE A 545 17.25 0.11 16.59
CA ILE A 545 16.60 -0.06 17.91
C ILE A 545 17.63 0.19 19.03
N LYS A 546 18.82 -0.41 18.93
CA LYS A 546 19.91 -0.26 19.91
C LYS A 546 20.51 1.15 19.91
N LYS A 547 20.77 1.75 18.74
CA LYS A 547 21.34 3.09 18.61
C LYS A 547 20.45 4.18 19.22
N ASN A 548 19.13 4.03 19.09
CA ASN A 548 18.16 4.98 19.62
C ASN A 548 17.59 4.57 21.00
N ASN A 549 18.06 3.46 21.59
CA ASN A 549 17.61 2.91 22.88
C ASN A 549 16.07 2.78 22.99
N MET A 550 15.44 2.24 21.95
CA MET A 550 13.97 2.19 21.85
C MET A 550 13.35 1.09 22.73
N SER A 551 12.31 1.45 23.47
CA SER A 551 11.36 0.51 24.10
C SER A 551 10.33 -0.01 23.10
N ILE A 552 9.67 -1.12 23.45
CA ILE A 552 8.53 -1.69 22.71
C ILE A 552 7.29 -0.78 22.71
N SER A 553 7.27 0.27 23.54
CA SER A 553 6.20 1.27 23.65
C SER A 553 6.37 2.49 22.74
N ASP A 554 7.57 2.71 22.20
CA ASP A 554 7.97 4.03 21.73
C ASP A 554 7.45 4.33 20.31
N PRO A 555 7.09 5.60 19.99
CA PRO A 555 6.68 6.00 18.66
C PRO A 555 7.72 5.66 17.58
N ILE A 556 7.28 4.99 16.52
CA ILE A 556 8.11 4.49 15.42
C ILE A 556 7.95 5.40 14.20
N ARG A 557 9.02 6.11 13.79
CA ARG A 557 9.03 6.90 12.55
C ARG A 557 8.77 6.00 11.34
N CYS A 558 7.71 6.30 10.59
CA CYS A 558 7.17 5.43 9.55
C CYS A 558 7.28 6.10 8.16
N PRO A 559 8.14 5.60 7.25
CA PRO A 559 8.30 6.19 5.92
C PRO A 559 7.00 6.29 5.11
N ILE A 560 6.20 5.22 5.08
CA ILE A 560 4.91 5.16 4.37
C ILE A 560 3.85 4.57 5.28
N MET A 561 2.72 5.25 5.47
CA MET A 561 1.58 4.66 6.17
C MET A 561 0.87 3.59 5.33
N ALA A 562 0.26 2.60 5.98
CA ALA A 562 -0.64 1.66 5.31
C ALA A 562 -1.88 2.36 4.70
N GLY A 563 -2.22 3.56 5.16
CA GLY A 563 -3.30 4.40 4.63
C GLY A 563 -4.68 4.07 5.19
N GLY A 564 -4.95 2.80 5.52
CA GLY A 564 -6.23 2.37 6.10
C GLY A 564 -6.62 3.13 7.37
N LEU A 565 -5.78 3.02 8.42
CA LEU A 565 -6.06 3.57 9.74
C LEU A 565 -5.01 4.63 10.14
N PHE A 566 -5.44 5.85 10.46
CA PHE A 566 -4.58 6.92 10.99
C PHE A 566 -5.41 8.08 11.60
N SER A 567 -4.77 8.95 12.39
CA SER A 567 -5.35 10.23 12.83
C SER A 567 -4.53 11.43 12.35
N ILE A 568 -5.18 12.57 12.09
CA ILE A 568 -4.55 13.83 11.67
C ILE A 568 -5.37 15.04 12.16
N ASP A 569 -4.71 16.15 12.52
CA ASP A 569 -5.41 17.42 12.76
C ASP A 569 -6.17 17.86 11.50
N LYS A 570 -7.45 18.24 11.66
CA LYS A 570 -8.32 18.62 10.55
C LYS A 570 -7.73 19.77 9.74
N LYS A 571 -7.22 20.81 10.39
CA LYS A 571 -6.67 21.99 9.70
C LYS A 571 -5.43 21.60 8.89
N TYR A 572 -4.56 20.75 9.43
CA TYR A 572 -3.34 20.27 8.76
C TYR A 572 -3.66 19.40 7.53
N PHE A 573 -4.71 18.58 7.61
CA PHE A 573 -5.20 17.82 6.44
C PHE A 573 -5.61 18.75 5.27
N TYR A 574 -6.27 19.88 5.55
CA TYR A 574 -6.59 20.87 4.50
C TYR A 574 -5.39 21.74 4.09
N GLU A 575 -4.44 22.02 5.00
CA GLU A 575 -3.17 22.69 4.65
C GLU A 575 -2.34 21.87 3.66
N LEU A 576 -2.32 20.54 3.81
CA LEU A 576 -1.75 19.59 2.86
C LEU A 576 -2.57 19.43 1.57
N GLY A 577 -3.67 20.17 1.40
CA GLY A 577 -4.57 20.08 0.25
C GLY A 577 -5.39 18.78 0.21
N THR A 578 -5.56 18.09 1.33
CA THR A 578 -6.17 16.76 1.44
C THR A 578 -5.48 15.72 0.55
N TYR A 579 -6.17 14.65 0.14
CA TYR A 579 -5.69 13.78 -0.94
C TYR A 579 -5.80 14.48 -2.30
N ASP A 580 -4.97 14.11 -3.28
CA ASP A 580 -5.19 14.52 -4.68
C ASP A 580 -6.57 14.03 -5.20
N PRO A 581 -7.53 14.93 -5.52
CA PRO A 581 -8.88 14.53 -5.95
C PRO A 581 -8.89 13.86 -7.33
N GLY A 582 -7.82 14.03 -8.11
CA GLY A 582 -7.61 13.36 -9.40
C GLY A 582 -7.18 11.90 -9.29
N LEU A 583 -6.87 11.39 -8.09
CA LEU A 583 -6.77 9.95 -7.85
C LEU A 583 -8.16 9.31 -7.97
N ASP A 584 -8.27 8.22 -8.71
CA ASP A 584 -9.53 7.51 -8.93
C ASP A 584 -9.64 6.30 -7.99
N VAL A 585 -10.78 6.18 -7.32
CA VAL A 585 -11.24 4.99 -6.56
C VAL A 585 -10.36 4.59 -5.36
N TRP A 586 -9.21 3.97 -5.60
CA TRP A 586 -8.31 3.40 -4.60
C TRP A 586 -6.95 3.06 -5.21
N GLY A 587 -5.89 3.18 -4.40
CA GLY A 587 -4.53 2.78 -4.69
C GLY A 587 -3.64 3.98 -4.96
N GLY A 588 -2.54 4.08 -4.23
CA GLY A 588 -1.56 5.17 -4.33
C GLY A 588 -1.81 6.35 -3.38
N GLU A 589 -3.01 6.49 -2.82
CA GLU A 589 -3.36 7.57 -1.87
C GLU A 589 -2.52 7.52 -0.59
N ASN A 590 -2.14 6.32 -0.16
CA ASN A 590 -1.29 6.12 1.02
C ASN A 590 0.17 6.53 0.76
N MET A 591 0.67 6.39 -0.47
CA MET A 591 1.97 6.90 -0.90
C MET A 591 1.92 8.44 -1.02
N GLU A 592 0.88 8.94 -1.69
CA GLU A 592 0.64 10.37 -1.95
C GLU A 592 0.62 11.19 -0.67
N ILE A 593 -0.22 10.80 0.31
CA ILE A 593 -0.31 11.51 1.59
C ILE A 593 0.98 11.32 2.42
N SER A 594 1.67 10.19 2.30
CA SER A 594 2.93 9.98 3.03
C SER A 594 4.03 10.91 2.55
N PHE A 595 4.17 11.09 1.23
CA PHE A 595 5.11 12.04 0.64
C PHE A 595 4.72 13.48 0.97
N LYS A 596 3.42 13.86 0.89
CA LYS A 596 2.91 15.16 1.38
C LYS A 596 3.35 15.44 2.81
N ILE A 597 3.02 14.56 3.77
CA ILE A 597 3.30 14.78 5.20
C ILE A 597 4.80 14.97 5.44
N TRP A 598 5.64 14.03 4.98
CA TRP A 598 7.07 14.10 5.24
C TRP A 598 7.76 15.26 4.52
N MET A 599 7.50 15.44 3.22
CA MET A 599 8.23 16.42 2.41
C MET A 599 7.75 17.86 2.70
N CYS A 600 6.50 18.06 3.13
CA CYS A 600 5.97 19.38 3.52
C CYS A 600 6.12 19.68 5.03
N GLY A 601 6.94 18.90 5.75
CA GLY A 601 7.44 19.23 7.08
C GLY A 601 6.52 18.84 8.24
N GLY A 602 5.86 17.69 8.15
CA GLY A 602 5.30 16.94 9.27
C GLY A 602 5.94 15.56 9.40
N GLU A 603 5.34 14.70 10.23
CA GLU A 603 5.93 13.41 10.62
C GLU A 603 4.87 12.32 10.77
N ILE A 604 5.19 11.09 10.33
CA ILE A 604 4.33 9.92 10.47
C ILE A 604 4.92 8.98 11.51
N GLU A 605 4.12 8.60 12.50
CA GLU A 605 4.52 7.71 13.59
C GLU A 605 3.56 6.53 13.68
N ILE A 606 4.07 5.31 13.91
CA ILE A 606 3.27 4.19 14.42
C ILE A 606 3.38 4.21 15.94
N ILE A 607 2.25 4.06 16.64
CA ILE A 607 2.18 4.19 18.11
C ILE A 607 1.87 2.82 18.73
N PRO A 608 2.86 2.10 19.31
CA PRO A 608 2.67 0.72 19.78
C PRO A 608 1.60 0.51 20.87
N CYS A 609 1.31 1.58 21.64
CA CYS A 609 0.25 1.61 22.64
C CYS A 609 -1.16 1.78 22.07
N SER A 610 -1.29 2.22 20.80
CA SER A 610 -2.56 2.29 20.10
C SER A 610 -2.69 1.09 19.17
N ARG A 611 -3.63 0.18 19.47
CA ARG A 611 -3.82 -1.06 18.71
C ARG A 611 -5.24 -1.19 18.17
N VAL A 612 -5.34 -1.60 16.91
CA VAL A 612 -6.62 -1.83 16.22
C VAL A 612 -6.48 -3.04 15.31
N GLY A 613 -7.28 -4.08 15.55
CA GLY A 613 -7.37 -5.25 14.68
C GLY A 613 -8.11 -4.94 13.38
N HIS A 614 -7.71 -5.58 12.29
CA HIS A 614 -8.24 -5.37 10.95
C HIS A 614 -8.38 -6.70 10.20
N ILE A 615 -9.49 -6.90 9.49
CA ILE A 615 -9.71 -8.11 8.67
C ILE A 615 -8.96 -7.99 7.34
N PHE A 616 -7.78 -8.60 7.24
CA PHE A 616 -6.99 -8.60 6.01
C PHE A 616 -7.58 -9.56 4.96
N ARG A 617 -8.15 -9.00 3.89
CA ARG A 617 -8.83 -9.74 2.81
C ARG A 617 -7.86 -10.07 1.67
N GLY A 618 -7.94 -11.28 1.13
CA GLY A 618 -7.14 -11.69 -0.03
C GLY A 618 -7.58 -11.06 -1.36
N GLN A 619 -8.83 -10.58 -1.45
CA GLN A 619 -9.43 -9.91 -2.61
C GLN A 619 -10.44 -8.85 -2.14
N ASN A 620 -10.82 -7.91 -3.02
CA ASN A 620 -11.78 -6.86 -2.70
C ASN A 620 -13.20 -7.34 -3.11
N PRO A 621 -14.20 -7.40 -2.21
CA PRO A 621 -15.51 -7.99 -2.52
C PRO A 621 -16.40 -7.12 -3.40
N TYR A 622 -16.12 -5.81 -3.45
CA TYR A 622 -16.79 -4.87 -4.35
C TYR A 622 -16.14 -4.87 -5.75
N LYS A 623 -16.96 -4.70 -6.78
CA LYS A 623 -16.48 -4.47 -8.16
C LYS A 623 -15.74 -3.12 -8.22
N PHE A 624 -14.69 -3.02 -9.04
CA PHE A 624 -14.14 -1.71 -9.41
C PHE A 624 -14.98 -1.07 -10.54
N PRO A 625 -15.16 0.27 -10.57
CA PRO A 625 -15.90 0.95 -11.64
C PRO A 625 -15.17 0.95 -13.00
N LYS A 626 -13.84 0.90 -12.95
CA LYS A 626 -12.91 0.84 -14.08
C LYS A 626 -12.03 -0.41 -13.91
N ASP A 627 -11.13 -0.67 -14.85
CA ASP A 627 -10.09 -1.69 -14.65
C ASP A 627 -9.24 -1.35 -13.42
N ARG A 628 -9.17 -2.26 -12.44
CA ARG A 628 -8.47 -2.03 -11.17
C ARG A 628 -6.98 -1.76 -11.38
N GLN A 629 -6.31 -2.55 -12.22
CA GLN A 629 -4.87 -2.44 -12.43
C GLN A 629 -4.55 -1.09 -13.07
N LYS A 630 -5.20 -0.73 -14.18
CA LYS A 630 -5.00 0.56 -14.86
C LYS A 630 -5.34 1.76 -13.98
N THR A 631 -6.31 1.61 -13.07
CA THR A 631 -6.66 2.66 -12.10
C THR A 631 -5.53 2.89 -11.09
N VAL A 632 -5.00 1.82 -10.49
CA VAL A 632 -3.87 1.90 -9.55
C VAL A 632 -2.59 2.38 -10.25
N GLU A 633 -2.32 1.88 -11.47
CA GLU A 633 -1.18 2.31 -12.29
C GLU A 633 -1.24 3.80 -12.63
N ARG A 634 -2.40 4.30 -13.08
CA ARG A 634 -2.66 5.73 -13.32
C ARG A 634 -2.43 6.55 -12.06
N ASN A 635 -3.00 6.13 -10.92
CA ASN A 635 -2.88 6.86 -9.66
C ASN A 635 -1.43 6.94 -9.21
N LEU A 636 -0.70 5.82 -9.20
CA LEU A 636 0.73 5.80 -8.84
C LEU A 636 1.58 6.64 -9.81
N ALA A 637 1.22 6.73 -11.09
CA ALA A 637 1.89 7.63 -12.03
C ALA A 637 1.65 9.12 -11.73
N ARG A 638 0.47 9.51 -11.22
CA ARG A 638 0.23 10.88 -10.70
C ARG A 638 1.13 11.16 -9.50
N VAL A 639 1.22 10.23 -8.55
CA VAL A 639 2.12 10.33 -7.39
C VAL A 639 3.58 10.43 -7.84
N ALA A 640 3.99 9.62 -8.82
CA ALA A 640 5.34 9.61 -9.35
C ALA A 640 5.75 10.96 -9.97
N GLU A 641 4.90 11.53 -10.83
CA GLU A 641 5.16 12.80 -11.50
C GLU A 641 5.16 14.01 -10.55
N VAL A 642 4.37 14.00 -9.47
CA VAL A 642 4.32 15.12 -8.50
C VAL A 642 5.39 15.01 -7.41
N TRP A 643 5.72 13.81 -6.94
CA TRP A 643 6.47 13.62 -5.68
C TRP A 643 7.84 12.94 -5.79
N LEU A 644 8.18 12.25 -6.88
CA LEU A 644 9.45 11.50 -6.96
C LEU A 644 10.62 12.27 -7.59
N ASP A 645 10.41 13.47 -8.10
CA ASP A 645 11.44 14.27 -8.80
C ASP A 645 12.19 13.44 -9.87
N GLU A 646 13.52 13.43 -9.88
CA GLU A 646 14.34 12.63 -10.81
C GLU A 646 14.22 11.12 -10.61
N TYR A 647 13.68 10.65 -9.48
CA TYR A 647 13.56 9.22 -9.14
C TYR A 647 12.33 8.56 -9.76
N LYS A 648 11.43 9.30 -10.43
CA LYS A 648 10.30 8.72 -11.17
C LYS A 648 10.73 7.74 -12.28
N ASP A 649 11.96 7.90 -12.79
CA ASP A 649 12.59 6.96 -13.72
C ASP A 649 12.66 5.53 -13.16
N LEU A 650 12.86 5.35 -11.84
CA LEU A 650 12.79 4.04 -11.17
C LEU A 650 11.37 3.48 -11.15
N PHE A 651 10.36 4.31 -10.86
CA PHE A 651 8.95 3.92 -10.87
C PHE A 651 8.54 3.37 -12.25
N TYR A 652 8.80 4.11 -13.33
CA TYR A 652 8.54 3.63 -14.69
C TYR A 652 9.43 2.42 -15.02
N GLY A 653 10.71 2.46 -14.62
CA GLY A 653 11.72 1.47 -15.00
C GLY A 653 11.60 0.09 -14.36
N HIS A 654 10.97 -0.02 -13.19
CA HIS A 654 10.79 -1.31 -12.49
C HIS A 654 9.54 -2.08 -12.90
N GLY A 655 8.54 -1.46 -13.54
CA GLY A 655 7.33 -2.18 -13.96
C GLY A 655 6.33 -1.44 -14.84
N PHE A 656 6.50 -0.15 -15.11
CA PHE A 656 5.46 0.70 -15.71
C PHE A 656 5.91 1.46 -16.97
N HIS A 657 6.88 0.92 -17.73
CA HIS A 657 7.35 1.50 -19.01
C HIS A 657 6.21 1.80 -20.00
N HIS A 658 5.09 1.07 -19.97
CA HIS A 658 3.94 1.33 -20.85
C HIS A 658 3.22 2.66 -20.55
N LEU A 659 3.30 3.15 -19.31
CA LEU A 659 2.71 4.45 -18.92
C LEU A 659 3.50 5.65 -19.48
N LEU A 660 4.70 5.43 -20.04
CA LEU A 660 5.49 6.47 -20.72
C LEU A 660 4.87 6.87 -22.07
N ASP A 661 4.10 6.00 -22.73
CA ASP A 661 3.36 6.40 -23.94
C ASP A 661 2.10 7.18 -23.57
N LYS A 662 2.24 8.51 -23.52
CA LYS A 662 1.16 9.47 -23.26
C LYS A 662 -0.02 9.37 -24.25
N LYS A 663 0.16 8.74 -25.42
CA LYS A 663 -0.96 8.47 -26.37
C LYS A 663 -1.83 7.31 -25.88
N SER A 664 -1.25 6.38 -25.11
CA SER A 664 -1.94 5.23 -24.53
C SER A 664 -2.57 5.53 -23.16
N THR A 665 -1.94 6.41 -22.38
CA THR A 665 -2.22 6.59 -20.95
C THR A 665 -2.36 8.05 -20.58
N ASN A 666 -3.57 8.47 -20.19
CA ASN A 666 -3.83 9.81 -19.68
C ASN A 666 -3.82 9.82 -18.14
N ILE A 667 -2.78 10.41 -17.54
CA ILE A 667 -2.65 10.58 -16.08
C ILE A 667 -3.43 11.78 -15.52
N GLY A 668 -4.06 12.59 -16.39
CA GLY A 668 -4.83 13.79 -16.03
C GLY A 668 -3.94 14.98 -15.67
N ASP A 669 -4.56 16.13 -15.38
CA ASP A 669 -3.84 17.33 -14.96
C ASP A 669 -3.22 17.17 -13.56
N LEU A 670 -2.05 17.76 -13.36
CA LEU A 670 -1.25 17.76 -12.13
C LEU A 670 -0.94 19.18 -11.64
N THR A 671 -1.37 20.22 -12.38
CA THR A 671 -1.02 21.64 -12.13
C THR A 671 -1.28 22.05 -10.69
N GLU A 672 -2.49 21.80 -10.17
CA GLU A 672 -2.85 22.12 -8.78
C GLU A 672 -1.94 21.46 -7.73
N GLN A 673 -1.58 20.18 -7.92
CA GLN A 673 -0.74 19.45 -6.96
C GLN A 673 0.73 19.89 -7.03
N ILE A 674 1.22 20.24 -8.23
CA ILE A 674 2.56 20.83 -8.44
C ILE A 674 2.64 22.23 -7.82
N GLU A 675 1.60 23.05 -7.98
CA GLU A 675 1.51 24.39 -7.37
C GLU A 675 1.37 24.32 -5.85
N LEU A 676 0.57 23.39 -5.33
CA LEU A 676 0.45 23.09 -3.90
C LEU A 676 1.82 22.71 -3.30
N ARG A 677 2.56 21.79 -3.93
CA ARG A 677 3.90 21.39 -3.48
C ARG A 677 4.89 22.56 -3.45
N LYS A 678 4.83 23.46 -4.45
CA LYS A 678 5.62 24.71 -4.46
C LYS A 678 5.20 25.68 -3.35
N LYS A 679 3.89 25.92 -3.19
CA LYS A 679 3.30 26.83 -2.19
C LYS A 679 3.66 26.43 -0.75
N LEU A 680 3.65 25.13 -0.47
CA LEU A 680 4.03 24.56 0.83
C LEU A 680 5.55 24.44 1.04
N GLN A 681 6.37 24.84 0.06
CA GLN A 681 7.84 24.78 0.10
C GLN A 681 8.40 23.39 0.46
N CYS A 682 7.73 22.34 -0.04
CA CYS A 682 8.07 20.96 0.30
C CYS A 682 9.45 20.58 -0.25
N LYS A 683 10.14 19.68 0.46
CA LYS A 683 11.48 19.19 0.11
C LYS A 683 11.49 18.33 -1.15
N SER A 684 12.68 18.02 -1.65
CA SER A 684 12.89 17.08 -2.76
C SER A 684 12.74 15.62 -2.30
N PHE A 685 12.50 14.72 -3.26
CA PHE A 685 12.47 13.29 -2.98
C PHE A 685 13.82 12.76 -2.53
N LYS A 686 14.93 13.35 -3.02
CA LYS A 686 16.27 13.11 -2.48
C LYS A 686 16.34 13.39 -0.98
N TRP A 687 15.80 14.51 -0.50
CA TRP A 687 15.78 14.80 0.94
C TRP A 687 14.97 13.75 1.72
N TYR A 688 13.83 13.30 1.18
CA TYR A 688 13.02 12.24 1.79
C TYR A 688 13.82 10.92 1.91
N LEU A 689 14.54 10.51 0.86
CA LEU A 689 15.43 9.35 0.92
C LEU A 689 16.53 9.56 1.97
N ASP A 690 17.24 10.70 1.93
CA ASP A 690 18.36 10.99 2.83
C ASP A 690 17.96 11.10 4.33
N ASN A 691 16.70 11.48 4.66
CA ASN A 691 16.28 11.85 6.02
C ASN A 691 15.12 11.02 6.62
N VAL A 692 14.37 10.30 5.78
CA VAL A 692 13.18 9.53 6.19
C VAL A 692 13.36 8.03 5.88
N PHE A 693 13.89 7.69 4.71
CA PHE A 693 14.09 6.29 4.30
C PHE A 693 15.48 6.02 3.69
N PRO A 694 16.57 6.22 4.45
CA PRO A 694 17.95 6.09 3.97
C PRO A 694 18.35 4.64 3.63
N GLU A 695 17.55 3.64 4.05
CA GLU A 695 17.77 2.23 3.72
C GLU A 695 17.20 1.84 2.33
N MET A 696 16.54 2.76 1.62
CA MET A 696 16.03 2.55 0.26
C MET A 696 17.16 2.68 -0.79
N ASN A 697 17.46 1.58 -1.50
CA ASN A 697 18.30 1.65 -2.69
C ASN A 697 17.53 2.30 -3.86
N ALA A 698 17.98 3.49 -4.28
CA ALA A 698 17.35 4.27 -5.35
C ALA A 698 18.41 4.89 -6.29
N PRO A 699 19.15 4.08 -7.06
CA PRO A 699 20.19 4.56 -7.97
C PRO A 699 19.56 5.20 -9.21
N LEU A 700 19.96 6.42 -9.58
CA LEU A 700 19.36 7.15 -10.71
C LEU A 700 19.68 6.53 -12.09
N ALA A 701 20.77 5.78 -12.18
CA ALA A 701 21.14 5.01 -13.37
C ALA A 701 21.12 3.50 -13.05
N LYS A 702 20.77 2.69 -14.05
CA LYS A 702 20.82 1.23 -14.02
C LYS A 702 22.22 0.71 -14.36
N ALA A 703 22.97 1.45 -15.17
CA ALA A 703 24.41 1.27 -15.34
C ALA A 703 25.07 2.62 -15.65
N GLU A 704 26.35 2.78 -15.30
CA GLU A 704 27.07 4.06 -15.37
C GLU A 704 28.57 3.86 -15.64
N GLY A 705 29.25 4.96 -16.00
CA GLY A 705 30.68 4.99 -16.31
C GLY A 705 30.99 4.80 -17.79
N LEU A 706 32.11 4.17 -18.11
CA LEU A 706 32.55 3.95 -19.49
C LEU A 706 31.70 2.87 -20.18
N VAL A 707 31.41 3.07 -21.47
CA VAL A 707 30.71 2.11 -22.34
C VAL A 707 31.74 1.45 -23.26
N PHE A 708 32.21 0.28 -22.85
CA PHE A 708 33.23 -0.52 -23.55
C PHE A 708 32.62 -1.37 -24.66
N ASN A 709 33.27 -1.43 -25.83
CA ASN A 709 32.93 -2.33 -26.92
C ASN A 709 33.92 -3.51 -26.99
N GLN A 710 33.42 -4.75 -26.95
CA GLN A 710 34.28 -5.95 -26.92
C GLN A 710 35.07 -6.16 -28.22
N GLY A 711 34.51 -5.80 -29.37
CA GLY A 711 35.13 -5.94 -30.69
C GLY A 711 36.27 -4.96 -30.91
N LEU A 712 36.02 -3.65 -30.72
CA LEU A 712 37.04 -2.60 -30.90
C LEU A 712 38.06 -2.52 -29.76
N ARG A 713 37.77 -3.09 -28.59
CA ARG A 713 38.56 -2.91 -27.34
C ARG A 713 38.73 -1.43 -26.95
N LYS A 714 37.77 -0.59 -27.33
CA LYS A 714 37.71 0.86 -27.09
C LYS A 714 36.42 1.21 -26.33
N CYS A 715 36.38 2.42 -25.79
CA CYS A 715 35.18 2.97 -25.15
C CYS A 715 34.53 4.04 -26.04
N LEU A 716 33.20 4.14 -25.96
CA LEU A 716 32.44 5.21 -26.58
C LEU A 716 32.83 6.57 -25.98
N ASN A 717 32.92 7.60 -26.81
CA ASN A 717 33.43 8.91 -26.45
C ASN A 717 32.65 10.01 -27.19
N MET A 718 32.24 11.08 -26.50
CA MET A 718 31.64 12.26 -27.13
C MET A 718 32.67 13.40 -27.22
N GLN A 719 32.91 13.92 -28.43
CA GLN A 719 33.69 15.15 -28.65
C GLN A 719 32.91 16.10 -29.56
N GLN A 720 32.66 17.31 -29.06
CA GLN A 720 31.98 18.39 -29.79
C GLN A 720 30.63 17.97 -30.42
N GLY A 721 29.88 17.09 -29.76
CA GLY A 721 28.60 16.54 -30.24
C GLY A 721 28.73 15.35 -31.21
N SER A 722 29.93 15.04 -31.69
CA SER A 722 30.21 13.82 -32.45
C SER A 722 30.54 12.65 -31.53
N LEU A 723 30.13 11.44 -31.94
CA LEU A 723 30.47 10.18 -31.28
C LEU A 723 31.73 9.60 -31.93
N SER A 724 32.66 9.10 -31.14
CA SER A 724 33.90 8.44 -31.58
C SER A 724 34.30 7.32 -30.61
N PHE A 725 35.36 6.58 -30.95
CA PHE A 725 35.91 5.53 -30.10
C PHE A 725 37.38 5.78 -29.76
N ASP A 726 37.67 5.86 -28.46
CA ASP A 726 38.98 6.16 -27.90
C ASP A 726 39.39 5.07 -26.88
N LYS A 727 40.67 5.06 -26.48
CA LYS A 727 41.16 4.21 -25.40
C LYS A 727 40.40 4.53 -24.11
N CYS A 728 39.86 3.49 -23.47
CA CYS A 728 39.10 3.60 -22.22
C CYS A 728 39.91 4.30 -21.13
N ASP A 729 39.33 5.33 -20.53
CA ASP A 729 39.98 6.18 -19.54
C ASP A 729 38.93 6.73 -18.56
N LEU A 730 39.01 6.29 -17.30
CA LEU A 730 38.05 6.68 -16.26
C LEU A 730 38.11 8.18 -15.92
N SER A 731 39.20 8.88 -16.25
CA SER A 731 39.31 10.33 -16.02
C SER A 731 38.56 11.16 -17.07
N LYS A 732 38.42 10.64 -18.30
CA LYS A 732 37.80 11.35 -19.43
C LYS A 732 36.28 11.39 -19.28
N GLN A 733 35.76 12.49 -18.75
CA GLN A 733 34.32 12.75 -18.61
C GLN A 733 33.54 12.57 -19.94
N SER A 734 34.19 12.81 -21.09
CA SER A 734 33.65 12.56 -22.43
C SER A 734 33.25 11.09 -22.71
N GLN A 735 33.78 10.13 -21.95
CA GLN A 735 33.49 8.70 -22.08
C GLN A 735 32.45 8.18 -21.06
N HIS A 736 31.97 9.01 -20.12
CA HIS A 736 31.00 8.61 -19.11
C HIS A 736 29.57 8.73 -19.65
N PHE A 737 28.83 7.62 -19.68
CA PHE A 737 27.41 7.56 -20.03
C PHE A 737 26.62 6.81 -18.96
N ASN A 738 25.35 7.19 -18.82
CA ASN A 738 24.38 6.54 -17.94
C ASN A 738 23.35 5.78 -18.78
N TYR A 739 23.19 4.49 -18.50
CA TYR A 739 22.03 3.71 -18.93
C TYR A 739 20.96 3.80 -17.86
N THR A 740 19.86 4.46 -18.18
CA THR A 740 18.77 4.82 -17.26
C THR A 740 17.76 3.69 -17.06
N TRP A 741 16.93 3.83 -16.03
CA TRP A 741 15.78 2.98 -15.79
C TRP A 741 14.68 3.12 -16.86
N THR A 742 14.56 4.30 -17.48
CA THR A 742 13.74 4.54 -18.69
C THR A 742 14.36 4.00 -20.00
N ARG A 743 15.49 3.27 -19.92
CA ARG A 743 16.20 2.59 -21.03
C ARG A 743 16.94 3.50 -22.00
N HIS A 744 17.12 4.77 -21.65
CA HIS A 744 17.99 5.69 -22.38
C HIS A 744 19.46 5.42 -22.08
N ILE A 745 20.30 5.43 -23.11
CA ILE A 745 21.76 5.61 -23.00
C ILE A 745 22.00 7.11 -23.16
N ARG A 746 22.45 7.80 -22.11
CA ARG A 746 22.59 9.26 -22.13
C ARG A 746 23.86 9.78 -21.47
N GLN A 747 24.28 10.97 -21.89
CA GLN A 747 25.32 11.77 -21.27
C GLN A 747 24.70 13.14 -20.97
N GLN A 748 24.66 13.53 -19.69
CA GLN A 748 23.81 14.63 -19.23
C GLN A 748 22.34 14.40 -19.70
N ASP A 749 21.73 15.35 -20.40
CA ASP A 749 20.37 15.25 -20.93
C ASP A 749 20.33 14.87 -22.43
N LEU A 750 21.46 14.47 -23.00
CA LEU A 750 21.59 14.03 -24.38
C LEU A 750 21.59 12.50 -24.49
N CYS A 751 20.61 11.97 -25.20
CA CYS A 751 20.38 10.55 -25.46
C CYS A 751 21.00 10.10 -26.79
N LEU A 752 21.44 8.84 -26.86
CA LEU A 752 21.92 8.19 -28.09
C LEU A 752 20.74 7.77 -28.99
N VAL A 753 20.65 8.38 -30.17
CA VAL A 753 19.52 8.23 -31.11
C VAL A 753 20.01 7.81 -32.51
N PRO A 754 19.38 6.82 -33.17
CA PRO A 754 19.66 6.48 -34.56
C PRO A 754 19.14 7.56 -35.52
N GLN A 755 19.95 7.92 -36.51
CA GLN A 755 19.59 8.88 -37.56
C GLN A 755 19.26 8.18 -38.89
N GLY A 756 18.26 8.70 -39.60
CA GLY A 756 17.80 8.12 -40.88
C GLY A 756 17.24 6.70 -40.70
N LYS A 757 17.82 5.72 -41.41
CA LYS A 757 17.47 4.29 -41.27
C LYS A 757 18.39 3.55 -40.28
N GLY A 758 19.06 4.26 -39.37
CA GLY A 758 20.04 3.68 -38.43
C GLY A 758 21.45 3.48 -39.01
N SER A 759 21.76 4.16 -40.12
CA SER A 759 23.09 4.16 -40.77
C SER A 759 24.11 5.08 -40.09
N SER A 760 23.66 5.87 -39.12
CA SER A 760 24.43 6.87 -38.37
C SER A 760 23.74 7.15 -37.03
N PHE A 761 24.47 7.71 -36.07
CA PHE A 761 23.98 8.00 -34.72
C PHE A 761 24.34 9.42 -34.31
N THR A 762 23.47 10.02 -33.51
CA THR A 762 23.63 11.38 -33.01
C THR A 762 23.11 11.49 -31.58
N LEU A 763 23.46 12.58 -30.90
CA LEU A 763 23.03 12.88 -29.55
C LEU A 763 21.96 13.96 -29.59
N GLN A 764 20.75 13.64 -29.10
CA GLN A 764 19.60 14.56 -29.07
C GLN A 764 19.07 14.66 -27.64
N LEU A 765 18.29 15.71 -27.34
CA LEU A 765 17.63 15.83 -26.04
C LEU A 765 16.79 14.57 -25.76
N CYS A 766 16.94 14.00 -24.56
CA CYS A 766 16.21 12.81 -24.14
C CYS A 766 14.69 13.01 -24.19
N ASP A 767 13.96 11.97 -24.60
CA ASP A 767 12.51 12.03 -24.84
C ASP A 767 11.90 10.66 -24.53
N ASN A 768 11.21 10.57 -23.39
CA ASN A 768 10.58 9.34 -22.93
C ASN A 768 9.46 8.86 -23.87
N ASP A 769 8.86 9.75 -24.66
CA ASP A 769 7.71 9.47 -25.54
C ASP A 769 8.14 8.82 -26.87
N LYS A 770 9.45 8.79 -27.16
CA LYS A 770 10.06 8.27 -28.39
C LYS A 770 10.71 6.89 -28.19
N PRO A 771 10.13 5.79 -28.70
CA PRO A 771 10.75 4.46 -28.67
C PRO A 771 12.12 4.39 -29.36
N GLU A 772 12.40 5.29 -30.30
CA GLU A 772 13.69 5.42 -31.00
C GLU A 772 14.85 5.89 -30.10
N HIS A 773 14.58 6.44 -28.91
CA HIS A 773 15.61 6.80 -27.93
C HIS A 773 15.92 5.64 -26.94
N ARG A 774 15.17 4.52 -26.98
CA ARG A 774 15.14 3.50 -25.93
C ARG A 774 15.78 2.16 -26.34
N TRP A 775 16.58 1.62 -25.41
CA TRP A 775 17.49 0.50 -25.64
C TRP A 775 17.31 -0.62 -24.61
N PHE A 776 17.02 -1.84 -25.04
CA PHE A 776 17.12 -3.02 -24.18
C PHE A 776 18.59 -3.42 -24.01
N HIS A 777 19.08 -3.31 -22.78
CA HIS A 777 20.39 -3.84 -22.36
C HIS A 777 20.27 -4.72 -21.12
N LYS A 778 21.09 -5.78 -21.07
CA LYS A 778 21.28 -6.65 -19.91
C LYS A 778 22.71 -7.22 -19.92
N SER A 779 23.43 -7.05 -18.81
CA SER A 779 24.75 -7.64 -18.62
C SER A 779 24.72 -9.18 -18.61
N SER A 780 25.75 -9.79 -19.20
CA SER A 780 26.12 -11.21 -19.10
C SER A 780 26.28 -11.69 -17.64
N ASN A 781 26.74 -10.83 -16.74
CA ASN A 781 26.94 -11.15 -15.31
C ASN A 781 25.63 -11.23 -14.51
N SER A 782 24.47 -10.96 -15.12
CA SER A 782 23.17 -11.04 -14.44
C SER A 782 22.65 -12.49 -14.40
N ALA A 783 22.62 -13.08 -13.20
CA ALA A 783 22.39 -14.50 -12.88
C ALA A 783 21.15 -15.20 -13.47
N LEU A 784 20.27 -14.49 -14.18
CA LEU A 784 19.20 -15.08 -14.99
C LEU A 784 19.76 -15.51 -16.36
N ILE A 785 20.51 -16.59 -16.40
CA ILE A 785 20.97 -17.25 -17.63
C ILE A 785 19.75 -17.71 -18.44
N GLY A 786 19.75 -17.54 -19.77
CA GLY A 786 18.63 -17.98 -20.64
C GLY A 786 17.90 -16.89 -21.45
N ARG A 787 18.53 -15.77 -21.79
CA ARG A 787 18.06 -14.87 -22.87
C ARG A 787 19.11 -14.79 -23.97
N LEU A 788 18.66 -14.72 -25.23
CA LEU A 788 19.50 -14.92 -26.43
C LEU A 788 20.62 -13.87 -26.62
N TRP A 789 20.55 -12.72 -25.95
CA TRP A 789 21.30 -11.51 -26.30
C TRP A 789 21.99 -10.83 -25.09
N PRO A 790 22.93 -11.50 -24.40
CA PRO A 790 23.69 -10.89 -23.29
C PRO A 790 24.67 -9.82 -23.80
N ASP A 791 24.88 -8.76 -23.03
CA ASP A 791 25.74 -7.60 -23.35
C ASP A 791 25.36 -6.81 -24.62
N HIS A 792 24.28 -7.14 -25.33
CA HIS A 792 23.87 -6.37 -26.51
C HIS A 792 23.09 -5.10 -26.12
N LEU A 793 23.02 -4.13 -27.04
CA LEU A 793 22.17 -2.93 -26.97
C LEU A 793 21.13 -3.03 -28.08
N ILE A 794 19.90 -3.45 -27.75
CA ILE A 794 18.84 -3.75 -28.74
C ILE A 794 17.82 -2.61 -28.78
N THR A 795 17.44 -2.17 -29.97
CA THR A 795 16.40 -1.13 -30.14
C THR A 795 15.00 -1.61 -29.72
N GLU A 796 14.18 -0.71 -29.14
CA GLU A 796 12.78 -1.03 -28.81
C GLU A 796 11.79 -0.80 -29.97
N PHE A 797 12.08 0.13 -30.87
CA PHE A 797 11.18 0.53 -31.97
C PHE A 797 11.16 -0.43 -33.18
N ALA A 798 12.14 -1.33 -33.30
CA ALA A 798 12.30 -2.18 -34.48
C ALA A 798 11.56 -3.53 -34.32
N SER A 799 10.75 -3.89 -35.32
CA SER A 799 9.99 -5.16 -35.33
C SER A 799 10.85 -6.41 -35.55
N LYS A 800 12.10 -6.24 -35.99
CA LYS A 800 13.18 -7.23 -35.89
C LYS A 800 14.16 -6.73 -34.83
N HIS A 801 14.77 -7.63 -34.06
CA HIS A 801 15.82 -7.25 -33.11
C HIS A 801 17.04 -6.69 -33.87
N MET A 802 17.20 -5.37 -33.81
CA MET A 802 18.35 -4.64 -34.35
C MET A 802 19.21 -4.15 -33.19
N CYS A 803 20.51 -4.40 -33.27
CA CYS A 803 21.51 -4.13 -32.26
C CYS A 803 22.44 -2.98 -32.67
N LEU A 804 22.89 -2.19 -31.69
CA LEU A 804 23.95 -1.22 -31.90
C LEU A 804 25.27 -1.95 -32.17
N GLU A 805 25.91 -1.63 -33.30
CA GLU A 805 27.19 -2.18 -33.71
C GLU A 805 28.23 -1.07 -33.85
N ALA A 806 29.44 -1.33 -33.35
CA ALA A 806 30.60 -0.49 -33.60
C ALA A 806 31.23 -0.88 -34.94
N GLY A 807 31.35 0.06 -35.88
CA GLY A 807 31.98 -0.19 -37.18
C GLY A 807 33.42 -0.68 -37.03
N PRO A 808 33.87 -1.76 -37.70
CA PRO A 808 35.16 -2.41 -37.41
C PRO A 808 36.42 -1.54 -37.50
N LEU A 809 36.37 -0.41 -38.22
CA LEU A 809 37.48 0.56 -38.33
C LEU A 809 37.56 1.52 -37.12
N GLY A 810 36.50 1.64 -36.32
CA GLY A 810 36.47 2.45 -35.10
C GLY A 810 35.86 3.85 -35.22
N ASP A 811 35.33 4.23 -36.39
CA ASP A 811 34.88 5.60 -36.67
C ASP A 811 33.36 5.79 -36.80
N THR A 812 32.57 4.70 -36.76
CA THR A 812 31.10 4.79 -36.96
C THR A 812 30.32 3.86 -36.02
N LEU A 813 29.10 4.27 -35.68
CA LEU A 813 28.06 3.41 -35.10
C LEU A 813 27.03 3.05 -36.17
N ARG A 814 26.52 1.81 -36.13
CA ARG A 814 25.55 1.28 -37.11
C ARG A 814 24.47 0.46 -36.41
N LEU A 815 23.29 0.37 -37.04
CA LEU A 815 22.17 -0.44 -36.56
C LEU A 815 22.01 -1.68 -37.44
N ASN A 816 22.51 -2.83 -36.98
CA ASN A 816 22.51 -4.10 -37.71
C ASN A 816 21.57 -5.12 -37.06
N PRO A 817 21.16 -6.20 -37.76
CA PRO A 817 20.51 -7.34 -37.11
C PRO A 817 21.39 -7.90 -35.98
N CYS A 818 20.79 -8.34 -34.88
CA CYS A 818 21.55 -8.90 -33.77
C CYS A 818 22.22 -10.24 -34.14
N GLU A 819 23.50 -10.42 -33.79
CA GLU A 819 24.32 -11.61 -34.12
C GLU A 819 25.12 -12.12 -32.90
N THR A 820 24.79 -13.31 -32.36
CA THR A 820 25.25 -13.71 -31.00
C THR A 820 26.76 -13.87 -30.86
N GLY A 821 27.46 -14.18 -31.95
CA GLY A 821 28.92 -14.24 -32.01
C GLY A 821 29.58 -12.87 -32.09
N ASN A 822 28.92 -11.87 -32.67
CA ASN A 822 29.52 -10.62 -33.11
C ASN A 822 30.00 -9.76 -31.93
N ALA A 823 31.31 -9.62 -31.78
CA ALA A 823 31.93 -8.88 -30.68
C ALA A 823 31.72 -7.36 -30.80
N PHE A 824 31.49 -6.83 -32.00
CA PHE A 824 31.23 -5.41 -32.23
C PHE A 824 29.83 -4.97 -31.78
N GLN A 825 28.92 -5.92 -31.54
CA GLN A 825 27.58 -5.69 -30.98
C GLN A 825 27.51 -5.88 -29.45
N LYS A 826 28.63 -6.19 -28.78
CA LYS A 826 28.69 -6.46 -27.34
C LYS A 826 29.30 -5.30 -26.58
N TRP A 827 28.54 -4.84 -25.59
CA TRP A 827 28.74 -3.59 -24.88
C TRP A 827 28.71 -3.83 -23.37
N GLN A 828 29.64 -3.19 -22.65
CA GLN A 828 29.72 -3.33 -21.20
C GLN A 828 29.90 -1.96 -20.53
N PHE A 829 29.03 -1.67 -19.57
CA PHE A 829 29.17 -0.52 -18.68
C PHE A 829 30.17 -0.85 -17.56
N THR A 830 30.87 0.17 -17.05
CA THR A 830 31.88 0.00 -15.99
C THR A 830 31.22 -0.43 -14.66
N ARG A 831 30.05 0.14 -14.34
CA ARG A 831 29.29 -0.18 -13.14
C ARG A 831 27.85 -0.48 -13.50
N TYR A 832 27.29 -1.53 -12.90
CA TYR A 832 25.87 -1.86 -12.94
C TYR A 832 25.27 -1.70 -11.55
N ASN A 833 24.08 -1.13 -11.49
CA ASN A 833 23.27 -1.05 -10.27
C ASN A 833 22.12 -2.08 -10.40
N ALA A 834 21.84 -2.79 -9.30
CA ALA A 834 20.93 -3.95 -9.27
C ALA A 834 19.48 -3.56 -8.90
#